data_AF-A0AAV9B5G9-F1
#
_entry.id   AF-A0AAV9B5G9-F1
#
_cell.length_a   1.000
_cell.length_b   1.000
_cell.length_c   1.000
_cell.angle_alpha   90.00
_cell.angle_beta   90.00
_cell.angle_gamma   90.00
#
_symmetry.space_group_name_H-M   'P 1'
#
loop_
_entity.id
_entity.type
_entity.pdbx_description
1 polymer ?
#
loop_
_entity_poly.entity_id
_entity_poly.type
_entity_poly.pdbx_seq_one_letter_code
_entity_poly.pdbx_strand_id
1 'polypeptide(L)'
;MELLRPSPPNHHHSAADLRHSLGLVGPNLSADGGAGRIHVAVGKSMEKTLALLIWTFRRFACREITLLHVHRPSPTIPTLLGNLPATQGNEEMVSAHRSKEKEQTERILLSYLSICSKAQVQASVVFLESAHVPKGIVDLLSKHGVRKLVMGAKLDNCMKVNRRSSKATYTAKNAPPFSEIWFVSGDEHIWTREAYEDHNSLPTLCHPIVLTKRSWSDLSLRRNVSVMPAYDDMGLLGTESSIMDDGCEMGSQSSTSSKDSEPFSYAAISMSSEYCIKDEDVRQILSDWLEDARKEFERSKIETFTEQMKCKESEFKALEIFNRIRDLEVARLCEVKRRNEIEDALKTAKQEQEVVTKQRDEALRELKNAMTTATILESHVHEAAHRRDEATEELKLIQASIAALQFEKQKIRQQREEAFSTLERWRTFRNMSQKCDKFTSFTSDIPEFVEFSYSDLQIATCDFSESFKIGQGANGCVYKGEMLGRTVAVKKLRATNMQGWSEFQQEVHVLSNMRHPHLVTLIGVCPEACSLVYEYFPNGSLQDHLFHNKTGSPPLTWKTRARIASETSRALLFLHTSKPEKIIHGDLKLKNIFLDSNFNCKIGDFGICRLMPEECVDLPIFRRNTELKGSFRYTDPESQRTGELTPKSDVYSFGIIVLQLLTGRPPIGLIGDVKRATMGGRLSSILDPSAGDWPMPMATGLAELGLRCSEMNARDRPELTPSMVREVEQLHVAEERPVPAFFMCPIFQEIMHDPQVAADGFTYEGEAIRGWLENGRETSPMTNLKLNHLDLIPNHALRFAIHDWLCQFSQS
;
A
#
# COMPACT_ATOMS: atom_id res chain seq x y z
N MET A 1 11.43 36.05 10.38
CA MET A 1 11.53 34.68 10.90
C MET A 1 10.58 34.58 12.08
N GLU A 2 9.66 33.63 12.05
CA GLU A 2 8.72 33.40 13.16
C GLU A 2 9.17 32.17 13.95
N LEU A 3 9.15 32.28 15.29
CA LEU A 3 9.44 31.17 16.19
C LEU A 3 8.13 30.49 16.60
N LEU A 4 7.73 29.47 15.85
CA LEU A 4 6.56 28.65 16.19
C LEU A 4 6.78 27.96 17.55
N ARG A 5 5.98 28.36 18.55
CA ARG A 5 5.89 27.73 19.87
C ARG A 5 4.43 27.35 20.15
N PRO A 6 4.11 26.07 20.41
CA PRO A 6 2.78 25.67 20.86
C PRO A 6 2.57 25.98 22.35
N SER A 7 1.34 26.30 22.72
CA SER A 7 0.89 26.40 24.11
C SER A 7 0.79 25.02 24.77
N PRO A 8 1.00 24.88 26.10
CA PRO A 8 0.86 23.60 26.78
C PRO A 8 -0.62 23.18 26.93
N PRO A 9 -1.00 21.93 26.61
CA PRO A 9 -2.36 21.43 26.81
C PRO A 9 -2.58 20.93 28.24
N ASN A 10 -3.54 21.53 28.95
CA ASN A 10 -4.06 20.99 30.21
C ASN A 10 -5.06 19.85 29.94
N HIS A 11 -4.63 18.59 29.98
CA HIS A 11 -5.51 17.45 30.31
C HIS A 11 -4.69 16.25 30.82
N HIS A 12 -4.95 15.82 32.06
CA HIS A 12 -4.48 14.53 32.56
C HIS A 12 -5.48 13.43 32.17
N HIS A 13 -5.09 12.49 31.32
CA HIS A 13 -5.44 11.05 31.33
C HIS A 13 -4.72 10.32 30.17
N SER A 14 -4.43 9.01 30.32
CA SER A 14 -3.64 8.16 29.39
C SER A 14 -2.31 8.79 28.89
N ALA A 15 -1.37 8.97 29.82
CA ALA A 15 0.01 9.35 29.51
C ALA A 15 1.03 8.19 29.62
N ALA A 16 0.59 7.01 30.08
CA ALA A 16 1.46 5.86 30.34
C ALA A 16 1.60 4.92 29.13
N ASP A 17 0.48 4.66 28.44
CA ASP A 17 0.34 3.58 27.46
C ASP A 17 1.27 3.76 26.24
N LEU A 18 1.47 5.00 25.80
CA LEU A 18 2.34 5.33 24.67
C LEU A 18 3.84 5.19 24.96
N ARG A 19 4.29 5.40 26.21
CA ARG A 19 5.69 5.10 26.60
C ARG A 19 5.95 3.60 26.56
N HIS A 20 4.99 2.80 27.02
CA HIS A 20 5.05 1.34 26.97
C HIS A 20 5.04 0.82 25.52
N SER A 21 4.10 1.31 24.71
CA SER A 21 3.95 0.96 23.28
C SER A 21 5.21 1.25 22.45
N LEU A 22 5.93 2.35 22.74
CA LEU A 22 7.17 2.73 22.04
C LEU A 22 8.44 2.04 22.58
N GLY A 23 8.32 1.17 23.59
CA GLY A 23 9.46 0.48 24.20
C GLY A 23 10.43 1.42 24.91
N LEU A 24 9.94 2.53 25.49
CA LEU A 24 10.75 3.52 26.18
C LEU A 24 10.98 3.15 27.66
N VAL A 25 11.49 1.94 27.89
CA VAL A 25 11.86 1.41 29.21
C VAL A 25 13.31 0.93 29.15
N GLY A 26 14.18 1.64 29.87
CA GLY A 26 15.61 1.37 30.00
C GLY A 26 16.11 1.91 31.36
N PRO A 27 17.25 1.42 31.88
CA PRO A 27 17.61 1.61 33.28
C PRO A 27 17.96 3.06 33.64
N ASN A 28 17.87 3.36 34.95
CA ASN A 28 18.40 4.58 35.56
C ASN A 28 19.93 4.63 35.41
N LEU A 29 20.40 5.14 34.27
CA LEU A 29 21.79 5.50 34.05
C LEU A 29 22.05 6.91 34.58
N SER A 30 23.27 7.11 35.11
CA SER A 30 23.67 8.25 35.92
C SER A 30 23.42 9.59 35.24
N ALA A 31 22.87 10.54 36.00
CA ALA A 31 22.88 11.95 35.63
C ALA A 31 24.32 12.48 35.71
N ASP A 32 24.96 12.65 34.55
CA ASP A 32 26.25 13.31 34.41
C ASP A 32 26.11 14.61 33.59
N GLY A 33 27.02 15.57 33.84
CA GLY A 33 26.88 16.99 33.52
C GLY A 33 27.04 17.35 32.04
N GLY A 34 26.04 17.09 31.21
CA GLY A 34 26.09 17.32 29.76
C GLY A 34 24.86 18.00 29.16
N ALA A 35 24.43 19.15 29.69
CA ALA A 35 23.19 19.86 29.31
C ALA A 35 23.21 20.53 27.90
N GLY A 36 23.56 19.77 26.86
CA GLY A 36 23.55 20.20 25.47
C GLY A 36 22.24 19.86 24.76
N ARG A 37 21.52 20.88 24.30
CA ARG A 37 20.33 20.75 23.42
C ARG A 37 20.66 19.91 22.18
N ILE A 38 19.96 18.78 22.00
CA ILE A 38 20.15 17.91 20.83
C ILE A 38 19.37 18.48 19.64
N HIS A 39 20.04 18.53 18.48
CA HIS A 39 19.44 18.99 17.23
C HIS A 39 19.23 17.79 16.29
N VAL A 40 18.12 17.76 15.56
CA VAL A 40 17.75 16.63 14.67
C VAL A 40 17.47 17.16 13.26
N ALA A 41 18.17 16.66 12.25
CA ALA A 41 17.96 17.06 10.85
C ALA A 41 16.74 16.33 10.25
N VAL A 42 15.64 17.04 10.02
CA VAL A 42 14.35 16.46 9.58
C VAL A 42 14.07 16.71 8.08
N GLY A 43 13.56 15.69 7.39
CA GLY A 43 13.23 15.74 5.95
C GLY A 43 11.74 15.95 5.66
N LYS A 44 11.34 15.91 4.39
CA LYS A 44 9.92 15.82 3.97
C LYS A 44 9.30 14.41 4.17
N SER A 45 10.08 13.42 4.65
CA SER A 45 9.67 12.00 4.77
C SER A 45 9.26 11.67 6.21
N MET A 46 7.97 11.42 6.45
CA MET A 46 7.42 11.16 7.79
C MET A 46 8.06 9.95 8.49
N GLU A 47 8.02 8.78 7.85
CA GLU A 47 8.61 7.50 8.31
C GLU A 47 10.07 7.63 8.75
N LYS A 48 10.93 8.20 7.88
CA LYS A 48 12.38 8.30 8.12
C LYS A 48 12.72 9.29 9.22
N THR A 49 11.92 10.36 9.36
CA THR A 49 12.04 11.27 10.51
C THR A 49 11.52 10.63 11.79
N LEU A 50 10.44 9.83 11.74
CA LEU A 50 9.91 9.10 12.90
C LEU A 50 10.94 8.14 13.50
N ALA A 51 11.57 7.30 12.67
CA ALA A 51 12.63 6.39 13.11
C ALA A 51 13.80 7.16 13.76
N LEU A 52 14.25 8.25 13.13
CA LEU A 52 15.32 9.11 13.63
C LEU A 52 14.97 9.76 14.99
N LEU A 53 13.72 10.20 15.17
CA LEU A 53 13.24 10.76 16.44
C LEU A 53 13.15 9.71 17.53
N ILE A 54 12.56 8.54 17.25
CA ILE A 54 12.45 7.42 18.19
C ILE A 54 13.84 6.96 18.66
N TRP A 55 14.81 6.84 17.74
CA TRP A 55 16.20 6.56 18.07
C TRP A 55 16.82 7.65 18.96
N THR A 56 16.60 8.92 18.62
CA THR A 56 17.10 10.07 19.41
C THR A 56 16.56 10.05 20.84
N PHE A 57 15.25 9.81 21.01
CA PHE A 57 14.61 9.71 22.33
C PHE A 57 15.18 8.55 23.16
N ARG A 58 15.34 7.36 22.55
CA ARG A 58 15.95 6.18 23.18
C ARG A 58 17.42 6.42 23.57
N ARG A 59 18.20 7.12 22.74
CA ARG A 59 19.66 7.28 22.95
C ARG A 59 20.04 8.38 23.94
N PHE A 60 19.31 9.50 23.97
CA PHE A 60 19.74 10.71 24.68
C PHE A 60 18.81 11.19 25.80
N ALA A 61 17.70 10.49 26.07
CA ALA A 61 16.75 10.81 27.15
C ALA A 61 16.30 12.30 27.19
N CYS A 62 16.22 12.95 26.02
CA CYS A 62 16.10 14.40 25.92
C CYS A 62 14.80 14.94 26.54
N ARG A 63 14.92 16.01 27.32
CA ARG A 63 13.76 16.85 27.70
C ARG A 63 13.48 17.96 26.69
N GLU A 64 14.51 18.44 25.99
CA GLU A 64 14.39 19.43 24.92
C GLU A 64 15.20 19.02 23.68
N ILE A 65 14.62 19.17 22.48
CA ILE A 65 15.31 19.03 21.19
C ILE A 65 14.99 20.20 20.24
N THR A 66 15.73 20.31 19.14
CA THR A 66 15.46 21.28 18.08
C THR A 66 15.51 20.62 16.70
N LEU A 67 14.41 20.73 15.95
CA LEU A 67 14.27 20.19 14.61
C LEU A 67 14.89 21.17 13.61
N LEU A 68 15.95 20.75 12.92
CA LEU A 68 16.58 21.51 11.85
C LEU A 68 15.98 21.08 10.51
N HIS A 69 15.32 22.01 9.81
CA HIS A 69 14.78 21.76 8.48
C HIS A 69 15.40 22.71 7.45
N VAL A 70 15.76 22.17 6.29
CA VAL A 70 16.18 22.97 5.14
C VAL A 70 15.17 22.77 4.02
N HIS A 71 14.31 23.76 3.84
CA HIS A 71 13.37 23.81 2.74
C HIS A 71 14.16 24.12 1.46
N ARG A 72 13.91 23.34 0.41
CA ARG A 72 14.41 23.59 -0.95
C ARG A 72 13.20 23.89 -1.82
N PRO A 73 13.00 25.13 -2.27
CA PRO A 73 11.94 25.47 -3.22
C PRO A 73 12.09 24.63 -4.49
N SER A 74 10.97 24.26 -5.09
CA SER A 74 10.97 23.55 -6.36
C SER A 74 11.56 24.42 -7.48
N PRO A 75 12.48 23.89 -8.31
CA PRO A 75 12.96 24.60 -9.49
C PRO A 75 11.92 24.65 -10.62
N THR A 76 10.81 23.91 -10.49
CA THR A 76 9.74 23.80 -11.48
C THR A 76 8.36 23.84 -10.81
N ILE A 77 7.46 24.62 -11.39
CA ILE A 77 6.05 24.72 -10.99
C ILE A 77 5.24 23.75 -11.85
N PRO A 78 4.45 22.84 -11.28
CA PRO A 78 3.52 22.02 -12.04
C PRO A 78 2.39 22.92 -12.60
N THR A 79 2.19 22.86 -13.91
CA THR A 79 1.12 23.57 -14.63
C THR A 79 0.35 22.60 -15.52
N LEU A 80 -0.79 23.01 -16.07
CA LEU A 80 -1.59 22.18 -16.97
C LEU A 80 -0.87 21.79 -18.28
N LEU A 81 0.25 22.45 -18.61
CA LEU A 81 1.11 22.14 -19.76
C LEU A 81 2.42 21.43 -19.34
N GLY A 82 2.54 21.01 -18.08
CA GLY A 82 3.70 20.34 -17.52
C GLY A 82 4.51 21.18 -16.53
N ASN A 83 5.74 20.74 -16.25
CA ASN A 83 6.61 21.33 -15.24
C ASN A 83 7.34 22.56 -15.79
N LEU A 84 6.75 23.74 -15.63
CA LEU A 84 7.33 25.01 -16.06
C LEU A 84 8.50 25.39 -15.12
N PRO A 85 9.69 25.75 -15.63
CA PRO A 85 10.76 26.29 -14.79
C PRO A 85 10.30 27.50 -13.98
N ALA A 86 10.65 27.56 -12.69
CA ALA A 86 10.26 28.66 -11.80
C ALA A 86 10.90 30.01 -12.17
N THR A 87 11.83 30.01 -13.14
CA THR A 87 12.42 31.18 -13.80
C THR A 87 11.66 31.65 -15.05
N GLN A 88 10.63 30.91 -15.48
CA GLN A 88 9.80 31.18 -16.67
C GLN A 88 8.31 31.36 -16.32
N GLY A 89 7.93 31.25 -15.05
CA GLY A 89 6.55 31.43 -14.58
C GLY A 89 6.23 32.88 -14.20
N ASN A 90 4.95 33.26 -14.32
CA ASN A 90 4.43 34.52 -13.79
C ASN A 90 4.72 34.64 -12.28
N GLU A 91 5.14 35.81 -11.80
CA GLU A 91 5.58 36.05 -10.42
C GLU A 91 4.48 35.74 -9.37
N GLU A 92 3.22 36.03 -9.69
CA GLU A 92 2.07 35.65 -8.85
C GLU A 92 1.91 34.12 -8.76
N MET A 93 2.10 33.40 -9.87
CA MET A 93 2.03 31.94 -9.90
C MET A 93 3.22 31.30 -9.16
N VAL A 94 4.42 31.90 -9.29
CA VAL A 94 5.63 31.48 -8.57
C VAL A 94 5.47 31.68 -7.07
N SER A 95 4.98 32.84 -6.64
CA SER A 95 4.76 33.16 -5.22
C SER A 95 3.60 32.38 -4.60
N ALA A 96 2.50 32.14 -5.32
CA ALA A 96 1.43 31.26 -4.89
C ALA A 96 1.90 29.79 -4.74
N HIS A 97 2.69 29.27 -5.69
CA HIS A 97 3.23 27.91 -5.60
C HIS A 97 4.20 27.77 -4.42
N ARG A 98 5.13 28.72 -4.23
CA ARG A 98 6.05 28.74 -3.09
C ARG A 98 5.32 28.86 -1.75
N SER A 99 4.25 29.64 -1.68
CA SER A 99 3.39 29.74 -0.50
C SER A 99 2.76 28.39 -0.14
N LYS A 100 2.25 27.65 -1.15
CA LYS A 100 1.70 26.30 -0.96
C LYS A 100 2.77 25.28 -0.55
N GLU A 101 3.98 25.35 -1.11
CA GLU A 101 5.13 24.54 -0.68
C GLU A 101 5.56 24.82 0.77
N LYS A 102 5.53 26.10 1.19
CA LYS A 102 5.82 26.53 2.57
C LYS A 102 4.75 26.00 3.53
N GLU A 103 3.47 26.16 3.20
CA GLU A 103 2.36 25.68 4.03
C GLU A 103 2.38 24.15 4.20
N GLN A 104 2.63 23.38 3.13
CA GLN A 104 2.83 21.93 3.21
C GLN A 104 4.02 21.56 4.11
N THR A 105 5.11 22.33 4.04
CA THR A 105 6.28 22.15 4.90
C THR A 105 5.94 22.42 6.37
N GLU A 106 5.15 23.46 6.67
CA GLU A 106 4.69 23.80 8.02
C GLU A 106 3.75 22.73 8.60
N ARG A 107 2.81 22.20 7.82
CA ARG A 107 1.95 21.06 8.22
C ARG A 107 2.79 19.83 8.61
N ILE A 108 3.88 19.52 7.89
CA ILE A 108 4.81 18.42 8.22
C ILE A 108 5.59 18.74 9.51
N LEU A 109 6.09 19.96 9.68
CA LEU A 109 6.84 20.37 10.87
C LEU A 109 5.98 20.38 12.15
N LEU A 110 4.72 20.82 12.04
CA LEU A 110 3.73 20.71 13.12
C LEU A 110 3.43 19.25 13.48
N SER A 111 3.43 18.34 12.50
CA SER A 111 3.27 16.91 12.74
C SER A 111 4.46 16.33 13.54
N TYR A 112 5.69 16.74 13.24
CA TYR A 112 6.87 16.38 14.03
C TYR A 112 6.84 16.97 15.45
N LEU A 113 6.38 18.22 15.62
CA LEU A 113 6.17 18.82 16.95
C LEU A 113 5.12 18.05 17.76
N SER A 114 4.03 17.59 17.13
CA SER A 114 3.01 16.75 17.80
C SER A 114 3.58 15.42 18.28
N ILE A 115 4.45 14.77 17.48
CA ILE A 115 5.16 13.55 17.89
C ILE A 115 6.04 13.80 19.12
N CYS A 116 6.81 14.89 19.12
CA CYS A 116 7.67 15.24 20.25
C CYS A 116 6.85 15.54 21.51
N SER A 117 5.75 16.27 21.38
CA SER A 117 4.81 16.55 22.47
C SER A 117 4.19 15.28 23.06
N LYS A 118 3.76 14.33 22.22
CA LYS A 118 3.28 12.99 22.65
C LYS A 118 4.36 12.17 23.35
N ALA A 119 5.63 12.33 22.96
CA ALA A 119 6.79 11.73 23.63
C ALA A 119 7.23 12.50 24.90
N GLN A 120 6.52 13.56 25.31
CA GLN A 120 6.86 14.45 26.43
C GLN A 120 8.21 15.19 26.28
N VAL A 121 8.63 15.44 25.04
CA VAL A 121 9.86 16.18 24.69
C VAL A 121 9.50 17.57 24.18
N GLN A 122 10.04 18.62 24.81
CA GLN A 122 9.91 19.99 24.34
C GLN A 122 10.69 20.15 23.02
N ALA A 123 9.99 20.46 21.93
CA ALA A 123 10.62 20.64 20.63
C ALA A 123 10.39 22.06 20.11
N SER A 124 11.43 22.60 19.46
CA SER A 124 11.33 23.81 18.63
C SER A 124 11.81 23.53 17.21
N VAL A 125 11.49 24.39 16.26
CA VAL A 125 11.90 24.25 14.85
C VAL A 125 12.78 25.44 14.46
N VAL A 126 13.89 25.14 13.79
CA VAL A 126 14.67 26.13 13.03
C VAL A 126 14.62 25.73 11.57
N PHE A 127 14.07 26.60 10.73
CA PHE A 127 13.98 26.40 9.29
C PHE A 127 14.93 27.35 8.53
N LEU A 128 15.46 26.88 7.41
CA LEU A 128 16.22 27.67 6.44
C LEU A 128 15.75 27.33 5.03
N GLU A 129 15.64 28.34 4.17
CA GLU A 129 15.43 28.14 2.74
C GLU A 129 16.80 28.07 2.03
N SER A 130 17.05 27.03 1.22
CA SER A 130 18.29 26.89 0.47
C SER A 130 18.15 25.99 -0.76
N ALA A 131 18.68 26.46 -1.90
CA ALA A 131 18.79 25.67 -3.13
C ALA A 131 19.65 24.39 -2.96
N HIS A 132 20.55 24.35 -1.96
CA HIS A 132 21.47 23.25 -1.71
C HIS A 132 21.35 22.74 -0.26
N VAL A 133 20.41 21.80 -0.04
CA VAL A 133 20.14 21.17 1.28
C VAL A 133 21.41 20.78 2.07
N PRO A 134 22.46 20.12 1.51
CA PRO A 134 23.64 19.77 2.28
C PRO A 134 24.42 20.99 2.82
N LYS A 135 24.46 22.07 2.02
CA LYS A 135 25.08 23.33 2.43
C LYS A 135 24.21 24.04 3.47
N GLY A 136 22.90 24.14 3.25
CA GLY A 136 21.98 24.76 4.21
C GLY A 136 21.99 24.09 5.60
N ILE A 137 22.25 22.77 5.68
CA ILE A 137 22.46 22.10 6.98
C ILE A 137 23.73 22.62 7.64
N VAL A 138 24.86 22.70 6.92
CA VAL A 138 26.12 23.25 7.43
C VAL A 138 25.98 24.72 7.82
N ASP A 139 25.31 25.52 7.00
CA ASP A 139 25.02 26.94 7.27
C ASP A 139 24.21 27.10 8.57
N LEU A 140 23.23 26.22 8.83
CA LEU A 140 22.49 26.16 10.09
C LEU A 140 23.37 25.79 11.29
N LEU A 141 24.25 24.78 11.15
CA LEU A 141 25.15 24.35 12.24
C LEU A 141 26.09 25.49 12.67
N SER A 142 26.68 26.18 11.69
CA SER A 142 27.53 27.35 11.90
C SER A 142 26.76 28.51 12.53
N LYS A 143 25.60 28.86 11.97
CA LYS A 143 24.81 30.03 12.39
C LYS A 143 24.20 29.90 13.79
N HIS A 144 23.86 28.68 14.21
CA HIS A 144 23.19 28.41 15.49
C HIS A 144 24.11 27.73 16.53
N GLY A 145 25.41 27.63 16.27
CA GLY A 145 26.39 27.09 17.24
C GLY A 145 26.10 25.64 17.65
N VAL A 146 25.60 24.82 16.72
CA VAL A 146 25.06 23.50 17.03
C VAL A 146 26.18 22.51 17.39
N ARG A 147 26.32 22.22 18.69
CA ARG A 147 27.30 21.26 19.22
C ARG A 147 26.94 19.79 19.00
N LYS A 148 25.63 19.45 18.88
CA LYS A 148 25.15 18.06 18.82
C LYS A 148 24.04 17.88 17.78
N LEU A 149 24.31 17.15 16.70
CA LEU A 149 23.38 16.86 15.58
C LEU A 149 23.14 15.36 15.39
N VAL A 150 21.89 14.93 15.39
CA VAL A 150 21.47 13.61 14.88
C VAL A 150 20.95 13.76 13.46
N MET A 151 21.43 12.95 12.51
CA MET A 151 20.97 13.00 11.11
C MET A 151 20.86 11.63 10.42
N GLY A 152 19.86 11.51 9.55
CA GLY A 152 19.64 10.32 8.75
C GLY A 152 20.74 10.09 7.70
N ALA A 153 21.30 8.89 7.70
CA ALA A 153 22.20 8.36 6.70
C ALA A 153 21.54 7.18 5.95
N LYS A 154 22.24 6.67 4.93
CA LYS A 154 21.86 5.44 4.23
C LYS A 154 23.04 4.48 4.31
N LEU A 155 22.78 3.23 4.68
CA LEU A 155 23.73 2.15 4.51
C LEU A 155 23.65 1.68 3.03
N ASP A 156 24.79 1.61 2.37
CA ASP A 156 24.96 1.03 1.03
C ASP A 156 25.93 -0.14 1.15
N ASN A 157 25.66 -1.25 0.45
CA ASN A 157 26.23 -2.58 0.74
C ASN A 157 27.75 -2.61 0.87
N CYS A 158 28.23 -3.24 1.94
CA CYS A 158 29.66 -3.36 2.27
C CYS A 158 30.40 -4.29 1.31
N MET A 159 30.89 -3.76 0.18
CA MET A 159 32.07 -4.26 -0.56
C MET A 159 32.58 -3.21 -1.60
N LYS A 160 32.83 -1.98 -1.15
CA LYS A 160 33.82 -1.01 -1.70
C LYS A 160 33.81 0.29 -0.88
N VAL A 161 34.98 0.90 -0.69
CA VAL A 161 35.14 2.12 0.10
C VAL A 161 34.54 3.34 -0.63
N ASN A 162 33.86 4.21 0.13
CA ASN A 162 33.40 5.55 -0.27
C ASN A 162 32.40 5.67 -1.46
N ARG A 163 31.13 5.35 -1.21
CA ARG A 163 29.99 6.26 -1.53
C ARG A 163 28.90 6.20 -0.46
N ARG A 164 29.09 6.92 0.66
CA ARG A 164 28.03 7.17 1.65
C ARG A 164 27.00 8.17 1.08
N SER A 165 25.80 8.25 1.65
CA SER A 165 24.77 9.26 1.28
C SER A 165 25.37 10.65 1.05
N SER A 166 25.06 11.31 -0.07
CA SER A 166 25.73 12.56 -0.49
C SER A 166 25.54 13.70 0.52
N LYS A 167 24.35 13.79 1.12
CA LYS A 167 24.02 14.72 2.21
C LYS A 167 24.90 14.45 3.44
N ALA A 168 24.90 13.21 3.93
CA ALA A 168 25.68 12.81 5.11
C ALA A 168 27.19 13.01 4.89
N THR A 169 27.71 12.65 3.70
CA THR A 169 29.12 12.84 3.33
C THR A 169 29.51 14.31 3.29
N TYR A 170 28.65 15.17 2.73
CA TYR A 170 28.90 16.61 2.66
C TYR A 170 28.89 17.24 4.06
N THR A 171 27.85 16.98 4.86
CA THR A 171 27.74 17.52 6.22
C THR A 171 28.90 17.04 7.10
N ALA A 172 29.26 15.75 7.04
CA ALA A 172 30.43 15.22 7.74
C ALA A 172 31.74 15.96 7.43
N LYS A 173 31.98 16.29 6.15
CA LYS A 173 33.21 16.96 5.69
C LYS A 173 33.24 18.48 5.95
N ASN A 174 32.07 19.14 5.99
CA ASN A 174 32.00 20.61 5.96
C ASN A 174 31.35 21.24 7.21
N ALA A 175 30.73 20.46 8.10
CA ALA A 175 30.17 20.99 9.35
C ALA A 175 31.28 21.47 10.31
N PRO A 176 31.03 22.48 11.16
CA PRO A 176 32.03 23.06 12.07
C PRO A 176 32.75 22.03 12.95
N PRO A 177 34.02 22.24 13.34
CA PRO A 177 34.79 21.27 14.12
C PRO A 177 34.20 21.03 15.53
N PHE A 178 33.49 22.00 16.10
CA PHE A 178 32.78 21.88 17.39
C PHE A 178 31.47 21.06 17.33
N SER A 179 31.04 20.60 16.15
CA SER A 179 29.76 19.88 15.97
C SER A 179 29.97 18.35 16.00
N GLU A 180 29.53 17.70 17.08
CA GLU A 180 29.39 16.25 17.17
C GLU A 180 28.17 15.79 16.35
N ILE A 181 28.31 14.76 15.51
CA ILE A 181 27.26 14.34 14.56
C ILE A 181 27.06 12.81 14.56
N TRP A 182 25.87 12.34 14.89
CA TRP A 182 25.49 10.92 14.79
C TRP A 182 24.76 10.63 13.46
N PHE A 183 25.18 9.55 12.80
CA PHE A 183 24.61 9.08 11.54
C PHE A 183 23.83 7.79 11.78
N VAL A 184 22.53 7.82 11.48
CA VAL A 184 21.55 6.78 11.86
C VAL A 184 20.80 6.29 10.61
N SER A 185 20.49 5.00 10.52
CA SER A 185 19.66 4.42 9.46
C SER A 185 18.63 3.49 10.07
N GLY A 186 17.34 3.81 9.91
CA GLY A 186 16.27 3.12 10.64
C GLY A 186 16.43 3.36 12.15
N ASP A 187 16.57 2.29 12.90
CA ASP A 187 16.87 2.25 14.33
C ASP A 187 18.36 1.92 14.63
N GLU A 188 19.20 1.73 13.62
CA GLU A 188 20.63 1.45 13.79
C GLU A 188 21.50 2.73 13.78
N HIS A 189 22.44 2.79 14.72
CA HIS A 189 23.54 3.75 14.71
C HIS A 189 24.66 3.25 13.79
N ILE A 190 25.02 4.03 12.76
CA ILE A 190 26.05 3.61 11.81
C ILE A 190 27.45 4.07 12.26
N TRP A 191 27.60 5.35 12.61
CA TRP A 191 28.86 5.95 13.07
C TRP A 191 28.63 7.38 13.60
N THR A 192 29.59 7.90 14.37
CA THR A 192 29.64 9.29 14.85
C THR A 192 30.80 10.03 14.19
N ARG A 193 30.62 11.30 13.84
CA ARG A 193 31.72 12.26 13.69
C ARG A 193 31.87 13.01 15.01
N GLU A 194 32.95 12.73 15.72
CA GLU A 194 33.30 13.42 16.96
C GLU A 194 33.58 14.91 16.71
N ALA A 195 33.39 15.73 17.74
CA ALA A 195 33.85 17.12 17.72
C ALA A 195 35.34 17.17 18.08
N TYR A 196 36.08 18.08 17.45
CA TYR A 196 37.49 18.34 17.76
C TYR A 196 37.66 19.81 18.10
N GLU A 197 37.96 20.12 19.36
CA GLU A 197 38.29 21.49 19.78
C GLU A 197 39.78 21.76 19.51
N ASP A 198 40.07 22.37 18.36
CA ASP A 198 41.39 22.92 18.05
C ASP A 198 41.59 24.20 18.90
N HIS A 199 42.56 24.20 19.81
CA HIS A 199 42.68 25.19 20.89
C HIS A 199 43.05 26.62 20.45
N ASN A 200 43.16 26.89 19.14
CA ASN A 200 43.64 28.16 18.57
C ASN A 200 42.59 29.01 17.83
N SER A 201 41.28 28.76 18.01
CA SER A 201 40.24 29.68 17.47
C SER A 201 39.02 29.88 18.39
N LEU A 202 39.15 30.75 19.41
CA LEU A 202 37.96 31.37 20.02
C LEU A 202 37.37 32.43 19.07
N PRO A 203 36.05 32.47 18.86
CA PRO A 203 35.36 33.66 18.39
C PRO A 203 35.41 34.74 19.48
N THR A 204 36.07 35.86 19.22
CA THR A 204 36.29 36.93 20.20
C THR A 204 34.97 37.58 20.65
N LEU A 205 34.78 37.79 21.96
CA LEU A 205 33.74 38.68 22.46
C LEU A 205 34.09 40.13 22.12
N CYS A 206 33.26 40.79 21.31
CA CYS A 206 33.35 42.24 21.08
C CYS A 206 32.00 42.92 21.31
N HIS A 207 31.88 43.56 22.48
CA HIS A 207 31.02 44.70 22.76
C HIS A 207 31.92 45.88 23.16
N PRO A 208 31.44 47.14 23.17
CA PRO A 208 30.31 47.75 22.44
C PRO A 208 30.78 48.97 21.61
N ILE A 209 29.88 49.77 21.02
CA ILE A 209 29.83 51.26 21.17
C ILE A 209 28.75 51.95 20.30
N VAL A 210 27.97 52.81 20.98
CA VAL A 210 27.30 54.07 20.57
C VAL A 210 26.37 54.17 19.34
N LEU A 211 25.13 54.55 19.68
CA LEU A 211 24.09 55.23 18.90
C LEU A 211 24.55 56.38 17.99
N THR A 212 23.88 56.55 16.84
CA THR A 212 23.49 57.89 16.37
C THR A 212 22.00 57.92 15.98
N LYS A 213 21.35 59.07 16.17
CA LYS A 213 19.92 59.30 15.85
C LYS A 213 19.76 60.09 14.56
N ARG A 214 18.78 59.72 13.74
CA ARG A 214 17.68 60.59 13.25
C ARG A 214 16.64 59.68 12.56
N SER A 215 15.40 59.49 13.04
CA SER A 215 14.37 60.44 13.47
C SER A 215 13.61 61.08 12.31
N TRP A 216 12.40 60.59 12.08
CA TRP A 216 11.22 61.46 11.93
C TRP A 216 10.14 60.97 12.90
N SER A 217 9.46 61.93 13.51
CA SER A 217 8.29 61.79 14.40
C SER A 217 7.01 61.61 13.56
N ASP A 218 5.80 61.40 14.08
CA ASP A 218 5.25 61.33 15.46
C ASP A 218 3.96 60.44 15.38
N LEU A 219 3.06 60.27 16.36
CA LEU A 219 2.84 60.89 17.68
C LEU A 219 2.32 59.80 18.65
N SER A 220 1.63 60.19 19.73
CA SER A 220 0.94 59.28 20.65
C SER A 220 -0.32 59.93 21.22
N LEU A 221 -1.30 59.11 21.65
CA LEU A 221 -2.16 59.41 22.81
C LEU A 221 -2.90 58.14 23.28
N ARG A 222 -3.62 58.24 24.41
CA ARG A 222 -4.14 57.12 25.21
C ARG A 222 -5.68 57.16 25.39
N ARG A 223 -6.19 56.03 25.91
CA ARG A 223 -7.42 55.85 26.73
C ARG A 223 -8.78 55.66 26.03
N ASN A 224 -9.30 54.44 26.21
CA ASN A 224 -10.51 54.10 26.96
C ASN A 224 -11.87 54.78 26.70
N VAL A 225 -12.85 53.92 26.37
CA VAL A 225 -14.15 53.76 27.08
C VAL A 225 -15.24 54.83 26.85
N SER A 226 -16.04 54.59 25.79
CA SER A 226 -17.53 54.51 25.77
C SER A 226 -18.43 55.73 25.98
N VAL A 227 -19.70 55.54 25.54
CA VAL A 227 -20.96 56.27 25.83
C VAL A 227 -21.41 57.34 24.80
N MET A 228 -22.56 57.00 24.18
CA MET A 228 -23.53 57.83 23.41
C MET A 228 -24.40 58.68 24.37
N PRO A 229 -25.27 59.66 23.97
CA PRO A 229 -26.06 59.77 22.72
C PRO A 229 -26.05 61.23 22.14
N ALA A 230 -27.01 61.83 21.41
CA ALA A 230 -28.43 61.55 21.12
C ALA A 230 -29.02 62.39 19.96
N TYR A 231 -30.28 62.08 19.56
CA TYR A 231 -31.33 62.95 18.96
C TYR A 231 -31.11 63.54 17.54
N ASP A 232 -32.12 63.77 16.67
CA ASP A 232 -33.60 63.56 16.66
C ASP A 232 -34.01 62.78 15.33
N ASP A 233 -35.14 62.85 14.59
CA ASP A 233 -36.37 63.69 14.59
C ASP A 233 -37.56 63.11 13.74
N MET A 234 -38.77 63.65 13.96
CA MET A 234 -39.93 63.91 13.06
C MET A 234 -40.72 62.82 12.27
N GLY A 235 -41.95 62.55 12.76
CA GLY A 235 -43.24 62.68 12.01
C GLY A 235 -43.81 61.47 11.25
N LEU A 236 -45.12 61.40 10.91
CA LEU A 236 -46.34 62.09 11.39
C LEU A 236 -47.62 61.44 10.79
N LEU A 237 -48.78 61.49 11.49
CA LEU A 237 -50.15 61.05 11.08
C LEU A 237 -50.40 59.52 10.91
N GLY A 238 -51.57 58.95 11.27
CA GLY A 238 -52.72 59.53 12.01
C GLY A 238 -53.96 58.60 12.15
N THR A 239 -54.86 59.01 13.05
CA THR A 239 -56.33 58.71 13.14
C THR A 239 -56.91 57.28 13.29
N GLU A 240 -57.69 57.10 14.37
CA GLU A 240 -59.01 56.40 14.47
C GLU A 240 -59.10 54.85 14.31
N SER A 241 -60.07 54.12 14.89
CA SER A 241 -61.01 54.33 16.02
C SER A 241 -61.75 53.00 16.36
N SER A 242 -62.36 52.87 17.56
CA SER A 242 -63.47 51.93 17.92
C SER A 242 -63.13 50.42 18.02
N ILE A 243 -63.88 49.52 18.70
CA ILE A 243 -64.61 49.51 20.01
C ILE A 243 -65.03 48.04 20.33
N MET A 244 -65.52 47.77 21.56
CA MET A 244 -65.98 46.47 22.14
C MET A 244 -64.85 45.57 22.69
N ASP A 245 -64.81 45.11 23.95
CA ASP A 245 -65.81 44.87 25.04
C ASP A 245 -66.50 43.49 25.01
N ASP A 246 -66.24 42.69 26.05
CA ASP A 246 -67.23 41.86 26.77
C ASP A 246 -66.65 41.44 28.15
N GLY A 247 -67.51 41.01 29.10
CA GLY A 247 -67.13 40.72 30.49
C GLY A 247 -66.61 39.29 30.75
N CYS A 248 -66.80 38.64 31.91
CA CYS A 248 -67.27 39.02 33.25
C CYS A 248 -67.04 37.82 34.21
N GLU A 249 -66.76 38.01 35.51
CA GLU A 249 -67.37 37.23 36.64
C GLU A 249 -66.81 37.62 38.04
N MET A 250 -67.38 37.07 39.12
CA MET A 250 -67.39 37.62 40.48
C MET A 250 -66.90 36.66 41.59
N GLY A 251 -66.44 37.21 42.72
CA GLY A 251 -66.16 36.47 43.96
C GLY A 251 -66.05 37.37 45.21
N SER A 252 -66.76 37.04 46.30
CA SER A 252 -66.94 37.85 47.53
C SER A 252 -66.09 37.31 48.73
N GLN A 253 -66.03 37.82 49.97
CA GLN A 253 -66.93 38.60 50.86
C GLN A 253 -66.19 39.57 51.85
N SER A 254 -66.85 40.09 52.91
CA SER A 254 -66.52 41.33 53.67
C SER A 254 -66.94 41.36 55.16
N SER A 255 -66.53 42.38 55.98
CA SER A 255 -67.02 42.58 57.37
C SER A 255 -66.97 44.03 58.00
N THR A 256 -68.14 44.58 58.38
CA THR A 256 -68.53 45.43 59.58
C THR A 256 -67.94 46.84 59.95
N SER A 257 -68.80 47.89 60.15
CA SER A 257 -68.86 48.93 61.29
C SER A 257 -69.64 50.27 60.97
N SER A 258 -69.60 51.38 61.79
CA SER A 258 -70.49 52.62 61.78
C SER A 258 -69.82 53.95 62.33
N LYS A 259 -70.38 55.17 62.64
CA LYS A 259 -71.72 55.76 63.04
C LYS A 259 -71.88 57.35 62.88
N ASP A 260 -72.72 58.10 63.66
CA ASP A 260 -73.42 59.43 63.33
C ASP A 260 -73.31 60.68 64.32
N SER A 261 -73.75 61.95 63.99
CA SER A 261 -73.92 63.19 64.89
C SER A 261 -74.56 64.55 64.29
N GLU A 262 -75.05 65.59 65.07
CA GLU A 262 -75.72 66.92 64.65
C GLU A 262 -75.60 68.28 65.58
N PRO A 263 -76.52 69.35 65.75
CA PRO A 263 -76.19 70.85 65.71
C PRO A 263 -76.91 72.04 66.59
N PHE A 264 -76.57 73.36 66.37
CA PHE A 264 -77.30 74.74 66.55
C PHE A 264 -77.53 75.61 67.88
N SER A 265 -77.61 77.00 67.82
CA SER A 265 -78.07 78.05 68.86
C SER A 265 -78.21 79.59 68.43
N TYR A 266 -78.55 80.63 69.29
CA TYR A 266 -78.87 82.11 68.97
C TYR A 266 -78.59 83.30 70.05
N ALA A 267 -79.13 84.57 69.93
CA ALA A 267 -78.64 85.90 70.55
C ALA A 267 -79.67 87.08 70.99
N ALA A 268 -79.28 88.25 71.64
CA ALA A 268 -79.96 89.65 71.72
C ALA A 268 -79.44 90.74 72.80
N ILE A 269 -80.02 92.00 72.91
CA ILE A 269 -79.52 93.29 73.61
C ILE A 269 -80.62 94.18 74.37
N SER A 270 -80.30 95.10 75.35
CA SER A 270 -81.10 96.35 75.75
C SER A 270 -80.39 97.48 76.61
N MET A 271 -81.09 98.53 77.12
CA MET A 271 -80.64 99.94 77.46
C MET A 271 -80.95 100.56 78.89
N SER A 272 -80.71 101.91 79.08
CA SER A 272 -81.26 102.94 80.06
C SER A 272 -80.41 103.33 81.32
N SER A 273 -80.61 104.43 82.09
CA SER A 273 -81.63 105.54 82.13
C SER A 273 -81.12 106.88 82.78
N GLU A 274 -82.04 107.84 82.95
CA GLU A 274 -82.14 109.13 83.72
C GLU A 274 -81.10 109.45 84.85
N TYR A 275 -80.80 110.71 85.24
CA TYR A 275 -81.71 111.64 85.95
C TYR A 275 -81.27 113.13 85.99
N CYS A 276 -82.21 114.00 86.37
CA CYS A 276 -82.19 115.47 86.36
C CYS A 276 -80.98 116.18 87.02
N ILE A 277 -80.24 116.96 86.21
CA ILE A 277 -79.43 118.14 86.59
C ILE A 277 -79.87 119.31 85.67
N LYS A 278 -79.54 120.57 86.00
CA LYS A 278 -79.92 121.72 85.17
C LYS A 278 -79.31 121.64 83.77
N ASP A 279 -80.08 122.11 82.79
CA ASP A 279 -80.01 121.82 81.34
C ASP A 279 -78.60 121.74 80.73
N GLU A 280 -77.70 122.65 81.09
CA GLU A 280 -76.40 122.82 80.43
C GLU A 280 -75.42 121.65 80.70
N ASP A 281 -75.37 121.11 81.91
CA ASP A 281 -74.43 120.02 82.26
C ASP A 281 -74.86 118.67 81.65
N VAL A 282 -76.17 118.46 81.47
CA VAL A 282 -76.74 117.22 80.93
C VAL A 282 -76.46 117.07 79.43
N ARG A 283 -76.38 118.20 78.71
CA ARG A 283 -76.11 118.24 77.26
C ARG A 283 -74.77 117.63 76.89
N GLN A 284 -73.73 117.86 77.70
CA GLN A 284 -72.40 117.33 77.41
C GLN A 284 -72.37 115.80 77.48
N ILE A 285 -72.94 115.21 78.53
CA ILE A 285 -72.98 113.75 78.73
C ILE A 285 -73.76 113.05 77.61
N LEU A 286 -74.90 113.62 77.19
CA LEU A 286 -75.68 113.10 76.06
C LEU A 286 -74.94 113.20 74.71
N SER A 287 -74.15 114.25 74.50
CA SER A 287 -73.31 114.40 73.31
C SER A 287 -72.25 113.30 73.24
N ASP A 288 -71.57 113.01 74.35
CA ASP A 288 -70.49 112.02 74.40
C ASP A 288 -71.01 110.59 74.17
N TRP A 289 -72.15 110.22 74.77
CA TRP A 289 -72.80 108.92 74.56
C TRP A 289 -73.27 108.70 73.11
N LEU A 290 -73.81 109.74 72.46
CA LEU A 290 -74.22 109.66 71.05
C LEU A 290 -73.01 109.46 70.12
N GLU A 291 -71.90 110.14 70.39
CA GLU A 291 -70.68 110.02 69.59
C GLU A 291 -70.00 108.65 69.81
N ASP A 292 -70.07 108.05 71.00
CA ASP A 292 -69.58 106.68 71.25
C ASP A 292 -70.46 105.58 70.63
N ALA A 293 -71.80 105.67 70.73
CA ALA A 293 -72.69 104.73 70.05
C ALA A 293 -72.51 104.77 68.52
N ARG A 294 -72.24 105.95 67.97
CA ARG A 294 -71.91 106.16 66.56
C ARG A 294 -70.57 105.53 66.16
N LYS A 295 -69.52 105.62 67.01
CA LYS A 295 -68.25 104.89 66.81
C LYS A 295 -68.47 103.38 66.84
N GLU A 296 -69.30 102.88 67.75
CA GLU A 296 -69.60 101.44 67.88
C GLU A 296 -70.25 100.86 66.62
N PHE A 297 -71.25 101.57 66.08
CA PHE A 297 -71.92 101.18 64.83
C PHE A 297 -70.96 101.16 63.64
N GLU A 298 -70.14 102.21 63.48
CA GLU A 298 -69.15 102.24 62.38
C GLU A 298 -68.03 101.19 62.59
N ARG A 299 -67.64 100.86 63.83
CA ARG A 299 -66.73 99.73 64.11
C ARG A 299 -67.31 98.41 63.61
N SER A 300 -68.53 98.05 64.02
CA SER A 300 -69.16 96.77 63.63
C SER A 300 -69.41 96.67 62.11
N LYS A 301 -69.76 97.80 61.48
CA LYS A 301 -69.93 97.93 60.02
C LYS A 301 -68.61 97.77 59.25
N ILE A 302 -67.50 98.26 59.80
CA ILE A 302 -66.15 98.01 59.25
C ILE A 302 -65.78 96.53 59.46
N GLU A 303 -65.99 95.99 60.65
CA GLU A 303 -65.61 94.62 61.01
C GLU A 303 -66.29 93.58 60.10
N THR A 304 -67.63 93.62 60.02
CA THR A 304 -68.42 92.75 59.15
C THR A 304 -68.03 92.87 57.67
N PHE A 305 -67.68 94.08 57.19
CA PHE A 305 -67.13 94.26 55.86
C PHE A 305 -65.75 93.60 55.70
N THR A 306 -64.84 93.70 56.69
CA THR A 306 -63.56 93.00 56.63
C THR A 306 -63.71 91.48 56.68
N GLU A 307 -64.70 90.94 57.40
CA GLU A 307 -64.99 89.50 57.41
C GLU A 307 -65.54 89.02 56.06
N GLN A 308 -66.46 89.78 55.45
CA GLN A 308 -66.94 89.48 54.11
C GLN A 308 -65.80 89.51 53.08
N MET A 309 -64.84 90.43 53.20
CA MET A 309 -63.67 90.48 52.34
C MET A 309 -62.71 89.30 52.58
N LYS A 310 -62.42 88.93 53.84
CA LYS A 310 -61.62 87.74 54.18
C LYS A 310 -62.26 86.44 53.64
N CYS A 311 -63.59 86.34 53.70
CA CYS A 311 -64.34 85.20 53.18
C CYS A 311 -64.20 85.09 51.66
N LYS A 312 -64.40 86.18 50.91
CA LYS A 312 -64.16 86.21 49.45
C LYS A 312 -62.71 85.92 49.07
N GLU A 313 -61.75 86.33 49.91
CA GLU A 313 -60.34 86.03 49.70
C GLU A 313 -60.03 84.53 49.88
N SER A 314 -60.68 83.83 50.81
CA SER A 314 -60.53 82.37 50.97
C SER A 314 -61.28 81.58 49.90
N GLU A 315 -62.47 82.02 49.47
CA GLU A 315 -63.19 81.48 48.31
C GLU A 315 -62.32 81.54 47.03
N PHE A 316 -61.67 82.68 46.77
CA PHE A 316 -60.79 82.85 45.62
C PHE A 316 -59.59 81.88 45.65
N LYS A 317 -58.93 81.74 46.82
CA LYS A 317 -57.80 80.80 47.00
C LYS A 317 -58.23 79.34 46.86
N ALA A 318 -59.42 78.98 47.34
CA ALA A 318 -59.97 77.64 47.14
C ALA A 318 -60.22 77.35 45.65
N LEU A 319 -60.74 78.33 44.90
CA LEU A 319 -60.94 78.22 43.45
C LEU A 319 -59.60 78.13 42.69
N GLU A 320 -58.57 78.86 43.10
CA GLU A 320 -57.21 78.75 42.54
C GLU A 320 -56.63 77.33 42.71
N ILE A 321 -56.72 76.77 43.93
CA ILE A 321 -56.29 75.39 44.23
C ILE A 321 -57.09 74.37 43.41
N PHE A 322 -58.42 74.54 43.29
CA PHE A 322 -59.27 73.65 42.50
C PHE A 322 -58.88 73.63 41.01
N ASN A 323 -58.65 74.80 40.41
CA ASN A 323 -58.13 74.89 39.05
C ASN A 323 -56.78 74.17 38.93
N ARG A 324 -55.87 74.37 39.90
CA ARG A 324 -54.54 73.74 39.89
C ARG A 324 -54.57 72.22 40.01
N ILE A 325 -55.53 71.65 40.75
CA ILE A 325 -55.75 70.20 40.82
C ILE A 325 -56.20 69.66 39.46
N ARG A 326 -57.20 70.29 38.83
CA ARG A 326 -57.69 69.89 37.49
C ARG A 326 -56.57 69.92 36.44
N ASP A 327 -55.71 70.94 36.46
CA ASP A 327 -54.58 71.04 35.54
C ASP A 327 -53.57 69.87 35.73
N LEU A 328 -53.35 69.45 36.98
CA LEU A 328 -52.50 68.28 37.31
C LEU A 328 -53.15 66.95 36.93
N GLU A 329 -54.47 66.82 37.02
CA GLU A 329 -55.21 65.64 36.55
C GLU A 329 -55.12 65.49 35.02
N VAL A 330 -55.27 66.59 34.27
CA VAL A 330 -55.07 66.61 32.81
C VAL A 330 -53.62 66.25 32.47
N ALA A 331 -52.63 66.81 33.15
CA ALA A 331 -51.22 66.47 32.95
C ALA A 331 -50.93 64.98 33.22
N ARG A 332 -51.53 64.40 34.27
CA ARG A 332 -51.43 62.98 34.60
C ARG A 332 -52.03 62.09 33.50
N LEU A 333 -53.19 62.47 32.94
CA LEU A 333 -53.83 61.72 31.85
C LEU A 333 -52.97 61.75 30.57
N CYS A 334 -52.38 62.89 30.22
CA CYS A 334 -51.44 63.00 29.10
C CYS A 334 -50.19 62.12 29.30
N GLU A 335 -49.61 62.09 30.51
CA GLU A 335 -48.46 61.24 30.82
C GLU A 335 -48.80 59.74 30.79
N VAL A 336 -50.01 59.33 31.19
CA VAL A 336 -50.47 57.94 31.03
C VAL A 336 -50.63 57.59 29.56
N LYS A 337 -51.26 58.44 28.73
CA LYS A 337 -51.40 58.22 27.29
C LYS A 337 -50.03 58.02 26.62
N ARG A 338 -49.08 58.91 26.92
CA ARG A 338 -47.70 58.86 26.41
C ARG A 338 -46.95 57.58 26.81
N ARG A 339 -47.23 57.02 27.99
CA ARG A 339 -46.63 55.75 28.43
C ARG A 339 -47.18 54.57 27.63
N ASN A 340 -48.48 54.51 27.41
CA ASN A 340 -49.10 53.45 26.61
C ASN A 340 -48.57 53.47 25.17
N GLU A 341 -48.48 54.66 24.56
CA GLU A 341 -47.88 54.84 23.22
C GLU A 341 -46.44 54.32 23.13
N ILE A 342 -45.64 54.54 24.17
CA ILE A 342 -44.25 54.02 24.27
C ILE A 342 -44.23 52.51 24.51
N GLU A 343 -45.17 51.95 25.27
CA GLU A 343 -45.25 50.50 25.53
C GLU A 343 -45.65 49.72 24.27
N ASP A 344 -46.62 50.22 23.49
CA ASP A 344 -46.99 49.63 22.20
C ASP A 344 -45.88 49.78 21.14
N ALA A 345 -45.17 50.91 21.11
CA ALA A 345 -43.98 51.08 20.27
C ALA A 345 -42.86 50.09 20.66
N LEU A 346 -42.60 49.91 21.96
CA LEU A 346 -41.61 48.97 22.50
C LEU A 346 -41.99 47.51 22.20
N LYS A 347 -43.28 47.17 22.25
CA LYS A 347 -43.83 45.86 21.90
C LYS A 347 -43.64 45.57 20.41
N THR A 348 -43.90 46.55 19.55
CA THR A 348 -43.70 46.46 18.09
C THR A 348 -42.21 46.26 17.76
N ALA A 349 -41.32 47.11 18.29
CA ALA A 349 -39.88 47.01 18.07
C ALA A 349 -39.27 45.67 18.56
N LYS A 350 -39.82 45.08 19.63
CA LYS A 350 -39.44 43.72 20.09
C LYS A 350 -39.83 42.64 19.09
N GLN A 351 -41.03 42.74 18.48
CA GLN A 351 -41.47 41.78 17.46
C GLN A 351 -40.61 41.88 16.18
N GLU A 352 -40.28 43.10 15.75
CA GLU A 352 -39.35 43.33 14.64
C GLU A 352 -37.96 42.76 14.94
N GLN A 353 -37.43 42.98 16.16
CA GLN A 353 -36.15 42.40 16.59
C GLN A 353 -36.19 40.86 16.61
N GLU A 354 -37.31 40.25 16.97
CA GLU A 354 -37.49 38.79 16.94
C GLU A 354 -37.53 38.25 15.49
N VAL A 355 -38.16 38.96 14.56
CA VAL A 355 -38.15 38.61 13.13
C VAL A 355 -36.73 38.73 12.54
N VAL A 356 -36.03 39.84 12.79
CA VAL A 356 -34.67 40.07 12.27
C VAL A 356 -33.66 39.05 12.86
N THR A 357 -33.80 38.67 14.13
CA THR A 357 -32.94 37.63 14.71
C THR A 357 -33.21 36.24 14.15
N LYS A 358 -34.47 35.87 13.87
CA LYS A 358 -34.81 34.63 13.14
C LYS A 358 -34.24 34.62 11.72
N GLN A 359 -34.33 35.73 10.99
CA GLN A 359 -33.75 35.86 9.64
C GLN A 359 -32.21 35.74 9.66
N ARG A 360 -31.54 36.41 10.62
CA ARG A 360 -30.10 36.27 10.85
C ARG A 360 -29.70 34.82 11.10
N ASP A 361 -30.45 34.12 11.95
CA ASP A 361 -30.09 32.76 12.35
C ASP A 361 -30.35 31.74 11.24
N GLU A 362 -31.31 31.98 10.35
CA GLU A 362 -31.43 31.21 9.09
C GLU A 362 -30.25 31.48 8.14
N ALA A 363 -29.91 32.74 7.88
CA ALA A 363 -28.77 33.10 7.03
C ALA A 363 -27.44 32.51 7.55
N LEU A 364 -27.27 32.38 8.87
CA LEU A 364 -26.14 31.68 9.49
C LEU A 364 -26.19 30.15 9.30
N ARG A 365 -27.37 29.53 9.23
CA ARG A 365 -27.51 28.11 8.85
C ARG A 365 -27.18 27.90 7.37
N GLU A 366 -27.71 28.73 6.49
CA GLU A 366 -27.43 28.68 5.05
C GLU A 366 -25.94 28.87 4.75
N LEU A 367 -25.31 29.89 5.35
CA LEU A 367 -23.87 30.14 5.22
C LEU A 367 -23.03 28.95 5.72
N LYS A 368 -23.43 28.32 6.83
CA LYS A 368 -22.76 27.12 7.34
C LYS A 368 -22.87 25.94 6.37
N ASN A 369 -24.03 25.75 5.74
CA ASN A 369 -24.26 24.70 4.74
C ASN A 369 -23.53 24.98 3.40
N ALA A 370 -23.42 26.25 3.01
CA ALA A 370 -22.59 26.68 1.89
C ALA A 370 -21.09 26.40 2.17
N MET A 371 -20.63 26.62 3.40
CA MET A 371 -19.22 26.37 3.78
C MET A 371 -18.88 24.88 3.89
N THR A 372 -19.81 24.01 4.34
CA THR A 372 -19.58 22.56 4.32
C THR A 372 -19.64 21.98 2.91
N THR A 373 -20.51 22.49 2.03
CA THR A 373 -20.52 22.07 0.62
C THR A 373 -19.29 22.57 -0.15
N ALA A 374 -18.82 23.79 0.13
CA ALA A 374 -17.55 24.30 -0.43
C ALA A 374 -16.35 23.42 -0.05
N THR A 375 -16.18 23.05 1.22
CA THR A 375 -15.05 22.21 1.65
C THR A 375 -15.10 20.77 1.10
N ILE A 376 -16.30 20.23 0.85
CA ILE A 376 -16.46 18.96 0.12
C ILE A 376 -16.03 19.12 -1.36
N LEU A 377 -16.43 20.22 -2.02
CA LEU A 377 -16.02 20.50 -3.40
C LEU A 377 -14.51 20.73 -3.52
N GLU A 378 -13.88 21.43 -2.58
CA GLU A 378 -12.41 21.57 -2.51
C GLU A 378 -11.71 20.21 -2.39
N SER A 379 -12.27 19.28 -1.59
CA SER A 379 -11.76 17.92 -1.46
C SER A 379 -11.84 17.16 -2.80
N HIS A 380 -12.98 17.19 -3.47
CA HIS A 380 -13.16 16.58 -4.79
C HIS A 380 -12.24 17.21 -5.86
N VAL A 381 -12.04 18.53 -5.84
CA VAL A 381 -11.11 19.23 -6.74
C VAL A 381 -9.66 18.82 -6.46
N HIS A 382 -9.28 18.63 -5.19
CA HIS A 382 -7.94 18.15 -4.84
C HIS A 382 -7.71 16.70 -5.28
N GLU A 383 -8.68 15.82 -5.09
CA GLU A 383 -8.61 14.41 -5.51
C GLU A 383 -8.59 14.28 -7.04
N ALA A 384 -9.43 15.04 -7.76
CA ALA A 384 -9.40 15.11 -9.21
C ALA A 384 -8.10 15.71 -9.75
N ALA A 385 -7.43 16.59 -8.99
CA ALA A 385 -6.09 17.04 -9.33
C ALA A 385 -5.04 15.94 -9.12
N HIS A 386 -5.08 15.21 -8.00
CA HIS A 386 -4.18 14.09 -7.72
C HIS A 386 -4.26 13.03 -8.84
N ARG A 387 -5.48 12.58 -9.18
CA ARG A 387 -5.71 11.60 -10.26
C ARG A 387 -5.25 12.07 -11.64
N ARG A 388 -5.26 13.38 -11.91
CA ARG A 388 -4.70 13.95 -13.14
C ARG A 388 -3.17 13.93 -13.10
N ASP A 389 -2.58 14.34 -11.99
CA ASP A 389 -1.14 14.46 -11.86
C ASP A 389 -0.49 13.05 -11.93
N GLU A 390 -1.08 12.04 -11.29
CA GLU A 390 -0.77 10.62 -11.46
C GLU A 390 -0.81 10.19 -12.93
N ALA A 391 -1.93 10.43 -13.63
CA ALA A 391 -2.06 10.11 -15.05
C ALA A 391 -1.02 10.83 -15.94
N THR A 392 -0.56 12.04 -15.56
CA THR A 392 0.53 12.71 -16.30
C THR A 392 1.91 12.10 -16.04
N GLU A 393 2.18 11.53 -14.87
CA GLU A 393 3.42 10.80 -14.62
C GLU A 393 3.40 9.42 -15.31
N GLU A 394 2.27 8.71 -15.31
CA GLU A 394 2.09 7.52 -16.14
C GLU A 394 2.30 7.82 -17.63
N LEU A 395 1.73 8.92 -18.13
CA LEU A 395 1.89 9.33 -19.53
C LEU A 395 3.35 9.70 -19.86
N LYS A 396 4.10 10.33 -18.93
CA LYS A 396 5.55 10.55 -19.07
C LYS A 396 6.35 9.24 -19.10
N LEU A 397 6.01 8.28 -18.24
CA LEU A 397 6.63 6.95 -18.25
C LEU A 397 6.35 6.20 -19.55
N ILE A 398 5.13 6.28 -20.07
CA ILE A 398 4.74 5.73 -21.38
C ILE A 398 5.51 6.43 -22.50
N GLN A 399 5.63 7.76 -22.50
CA GLN A 399 6.42 8.50 -23.50
C GLN A 399 7.91 8.14 -23.46
N ALA A 400 8.51 8.03 -22.26
CA ALA A 400 9.90 7.60 -22.09
C ALA A 400 10.11 6.16 -22.56
N SER A 401 9.16 5.26 -22.29
CA SER A 401 9.15 3.88 -22.79
C SER A 401 9.05 3.84 -24.31
N ILE A 402 8.15 4.62 -24.92
CA ILE A 402 8.03 4.74 -26.38
C ILE A 402 9.34 5.26 -27.00
N ALA A 403 9.98 6.27 -26.42
CA ALA A 403 11.26 6.79 -26.90
C ALA A 403 12.39 5.74 -26.80
N ALA A 404 12.46 5.01 -25.69
CA ALA A 404 13.43 3.91 -25.51
C ALA A 404 13.18 2.76 -26.51
N LEU A 405 11.92 2.38 -26.74
CA LEU A 405 11.52 1.38 -27.72
C LEU A 405 11.77 1.84 -29.16
N GLN A 406 11.64 3.13 -29.47
CA GLN A 406 12.03 3.70 -30.76
C GLN A 406 13.54 3.64 -30.97
N PHE A 407 14.33 3.99 -29.94
CA PHE A 407 15.80 3.90 -29.98
C PHE A 407 16.28 2.46 -30.16
N GLU A 408 15.78 1.52 -29.35
CA GLU A 408 16.13 0.10 -29.50
C GLU A 408 15.61 -0.50 -30.82
N LYS A 409 14.44 -0.08 -31.33
CA LYS A 409 13.97 -0.46 -32.69
C LYS A 409 14.91 0.04 -33.79
N GLN A 410 15.51 1.23 -33.63
CA GLN A 410 16.46 1.77 -34.59
C GLN A 410 17.83 1.10 -34.50
N LYS A 411 18.28 0.77 -33.28
CA LYS A 411 19.47 -0.05 -33.01
C LYS A 411 19.32 -1.48 -33.54
N ILE A 412 18.14 -2.11 -33.38
CA ILE A 412 17.81 -3.40 -33.98
C ILE A 412 17.74 -3.32 -35.51
N ARG A 413 17.29 -2.21 -36.11
CA ARG A 413 17.38 -2.00 -37.56
C ARG A 413 18.83 -1.97 -38.03
N GLN A 414 19.68 -1.17 -37.39
CA GLN A 414 21.12 -1.13 -37.70
C GLN A 414 21.78 -2.50 -37.54
N GLN A 415 21.53 -3.19 -36.41
CA GLN A 415 22.04 -4.54 -36.18
C GLN A 415 21.48 -5.57 -37.17
N ARG A 416 20.24 -5.42 -37.64
CA ARG A 416 19.65 -6.26 -38.71
C ARG A 416 20.28 -5.96 -40.07
N GLU A 417 20.59 -4.70 -40.36
CA GLU A 417 21.27 -4.29 -41.60
C GLU A 417 22.74 -4.74 -41.59
N GLU A 418 23.44 -4.65 -40.46
CA GLU A 418 24.78 -5.21 -40.24
C GLU A 418 24.78 -6.75 -40.31
N ALA A 419 23.83 -7.41 -39.66
CA ALA A 419 23.67 -8.86 -39.71
C ALA A 419 23.30 -9.35 -41.12
N PHE A 420 22.43 -8.63 -41.84
CA PHE A 420 22.09 -8.92 -43.23
C PHE A 420 23.30 -8.72 -44.15
N SER A 421 24.02 -7.59 -44.03
CA SER A 421 25.27 -7.31 -44.75
C SER A 421 26.40 -8.29 -44.41
N THR A 422 26.31 -8.95 -43.25
CA THR A 422 27.24 -10.01 -42.83
C THR A 422 26.77 -11.37 -43.33
N LEU A 423 25.47 -11.62 -43.40
CA LEU A 423 24.87 -12.84 -43.94
C LEU A 423 24.97 -12.89 -45.47
N GLU A 424 24.92 -11.76 -46.18
CA GLU A 424 25.31 -11.68 -47.60
C GLU A 424 26.81 -11.94 -47.80
N ARG A 425 27.66 -11.47 -46.87
CA ARG A 425 29.09 -11.83 -46.83
C ARG A 425 29.26 -13.35 -46.65
N TRP A 426 28.53 -13.96 -45.72
CA TRP A 426 28.53 -15.41 -45.53
C TRP A 426 27.94 -16.17 -46.72
N ARG A 427 26.92 -15.64 -47.43
CA ARG A 427 26.41 -16.21 -48.69
C ARG A 427 27.48 -16.16 -49.79
N THR A 428 28.20 -15.05 -49.93
CA THR A 428 29.31 -14.95 -50.90
C THR A 428 30.49 -15.87 -50.52
N PHE A 429 30.87 -15.96 -49.25
CA PHE A 429 31.86 -16.95 -48.78
C PHE A 429 31.39 -18.41 -48.97
N ARG A 430 30.12 -18.75 -48.70
CA ARG A 430 29.58 -20.10 -48.93
C ARG A 430 29.55 -20.45 -50.42
N ASN A 431 29.19 -19.49 -51.29
CA ASN A 431 29.24 -19.66 -52.75
C ASN A 431 30.68 -19.80 -53.28
N MET A 432 31.68 -19.22 -52.60
CA MET A 432 33.09 -19.49 -52.90
C MET A 432 33.53 -20.87 -52.39
N SER A 433 33.08 -21.31 -51.21
CA SER A 433 33.39 -22.63 -50.65
C SER A 433 32.75 -23.78 -51.45
N GLN A 434 31.53 -23.59 -51.99
CA GLN A 434 30.85 -24.59 -52.83
C GLN A 434 31.53 -24.86 -54.18
N LYS A 435 32.54 -24.07 -54.59
CA LYS A 435 33.43 -24.44 -55.71
C LYS A 435 34.49 -25.48 -55.33
N CYS A 436 34.64 -25.80 -54.05
CA CYS A 436 35.73 -26.62 -53.51
C CYS A 436 35.25 -27.88 -52.75
N ASP A 437 34.06 -28.39 -53.05
CA ASP A 437 33.65 -29.74 -52.63
C ASP A 437 33.02 -30.50 -53.80
N LYS A 438 33.68 -31.59 -54.22
CA LYS A 438 33.22 -32.50 -55.27
C LYS A 438 33.52 -33.98 -54.97
N PHE A 439 33.49 -34.31 -53.68
CA PHE A 439 33.54 -35.66 -53.11
C PHE A 439 32.88 -35.51 -51.72
N THR A 440 31.85 -36.24 -51.31
CA THR A 440 31.57 -37.68 -51.48
C THR A 440 30.08 -37.97 -51.77
N SER A 441 29.72 -39.25 -51.90
CA SER A 441 28.34 -39.72 -52.06
C SER A 441 28.01 -40.85 -51.06
N PHE A 442 26.73 -41.10 -50.83
CA PHE A 442 26.16 -42.18 -50.01
C PHE A 442 26.36 -42.14 -48.48
N THR A 443 25.57 -41.28 -47.82
CA THR A 443 24.71 -41.71 -46.69
C THR A 443 23.32 -41.11 -46.90
N SER A 444 22.26 -41.80 -46.45
CA SER A 444 20.87 -41.32 -46.56
C SER A 444 20.27 -40.96 -45.20
N ASP A 445 19.20 -40.18 -45.23
CA ASP A 445 18.21 -40.03 -44.15
C ASP A 445 18.67 -39.35 -42.84
N ILE A 446 19.53 -38.33 -42.95
CA ILE A 446 19.63 -37.27 -41.93
C ILE A 446 19.21 -35.94 -42.57
N PRO A 447 18.06 -35.33 -42.18
CA PRO A 447 17.69 -34.01 -42.67
C PRO A 447 18.58 -32.93 -42.04
N GLU A 448 19.22 -32.11 -42.88
CA GLU A 448 19.82 -30.84 -42.47
C GLU A 448 18.81 -29.95 -41.72
N PHE A 449 19.32 -29.03 -40.92
CA PHE A 449 18.53 -27.94 -40.34
C PHE A 449 18.00 -27.01 -41.45
N VAL A 450 16.68 -26.91 -41.61
CA VAL A 450 16.04 -26.22 -42.75
C VAL A 450 15.57 -24.81 -42.38
N GLU A 451 15.79 -23.85 -43.28
CA GLU A 451 15.10 -22.55 -43.26
C GLU A 451 13.85 -22.63 -44.15
N PHE A 452 12.67 -22.40 -43.57
CA PHE A 452 11.36 -22.44 -44.20
C PHE A 452 10.80 -21.02 -44.44
N SER A 453 10.06 -20.82 -45.53
CA SER A 453 9.32 -19.58 -45.79
C SER A 453 8.06 -19.50 -44.91
N TYR A 454 7.45 -18.31 -44.82
CA TYR A 454 6.14 -18.20 -44.17
C TYR A 454 5.06 -19.02 -44.89
N SER A 455 5.13 -19.10 -46.22
CA SER A 455 4.18 -19.87 -47.04
C SER A 455 4.21 -21.36 -46.72
N ASP A 456 5.39 -21.94 -46.51
CA ASP A 456 5.54 -23.35 -46.10
C ASP A 456 4.81 -23.62 -44.77
N LEU A 457 4.90 -22.70 -43.81
CA LEU A 457 4.20 -22.82 -42.53
C LEU A 457 2.69 -22.60 -42.65
N GLN A 458 2.23 -21.70 -43.53
CA GLN A 458 0.81 -21.52 -43.81
C GLN A 458 0.20 -22.78 -44.43
N ILE A 459 0.88 -23.40 -45.41
CA ILE A 459 0.45 -24.66 -46.03
C ILE A 459 0.42 -25.77 -44.98
N ALA A 460 1.48 -25.91 -44.18
CA ALA A 460 1.61 -26.96 -43.18
C ALA A 460 0.57 -26.92 -42.06
N THR A 461 0.09 -25.72 -41.68
CA THR A 461 -0.77 -25.50 -40.49
C THR A 461 -2.20 -25.06 -40.84
N CYS A 462 -2.59 -25.15 -42.12
CA CYS A 462 -3.87 -24.65 -42.63
C CYS A 462 -4.11 -23.17 -42.26
N ASP A 463 -3.15 -22.32 -42.64
CA ASP A 463 -3.03 -20.90 -42.28
C ASP A 463 -3.13 -20.61 -40.77
N PHE A 464 -2.41 -21.39 -39.97
CA PHE A 464 -2.41 -21.32 -38.50
C PHE A 464 -3.80 -21.44 -37.88
N SER A 465 -4.67 -22.28 -38.47
CA SER A 465 -6.02 -22.52 -37.98
C SER A 465 -6.04 -22.92 -36.50
N GLU A 466 -6.95 -22.33 -35.72
CA GLU A 466 -7.19 -22.71 -34.32
C GLU A 466 -7.57 -24.20 -34.17
N SER A 467 -8.09 -24.85 -35.22
CA SER A 467 -8.36 -26.30 -35.22
C SER A 467 -7.10 -27.18 -35.17
N PHE A 468 -5.95 -26.65 -35.59
CA PHE A 468 -4.64 -27.31 -35.53
C PHE A 468 -3.81 -26.88 -34.31
N LYS A 469 -4.31 -25.97 -33.48
CA LYS A 469 -3.60 -25.39 -32.34
C LYS A 469 -3.54 -26.36 -31.16
N ILE A 470 -2.34 -26.90 -30.90
CA ILE A 470 -2.09 -27.89 -29.85
C ILE A 470 -1.67 -27.27 -28.51
N GLY A 471 -1.34 -25.97 -28.48
CA GLY A 471 -1.03 -25.27 -27.23
C GLY A 471 -0.91 -23.76 -27.35
N GLN A 472 -1.10 -23.08 -26.21
CA GLN A 472 -0.85 -21.66 -26.05
C GLN A 472 -0.08 -21.40 -24.75
N GLY A 473 0.71 -20.33 -24.71
CA GLY A 473 1.54 -19.95 -23.57
C GLY A 473 1.94 -18.47 -23.61
N ALA A 474 2.86 -18.08 -22.72
CA ALA A 474 3.40 -16.72 -22.70
C ALA A 474 4.22 -16.42 -23.97
N ASN A 475 5.06 -17.39 -24.38
CA ASN A 475 6.05 -17.28 -25.44
C ASN A 475 5.40 -17.26 -26.85
N GLY A 476 4.25 -17.94 -27.04
CA GLY A 476 3.60 -18.06 -28.34
C GLY A 476 2.40 -19.01 -28.39
N CYS A 477 2.02 -19.39 -29.61
CA CYS A 477 1.07 -20.46 -29.91
C CYS A 477 1.79 -21.61 -30.63
N VAL A 478 1.38 -22.84 -30.40
CA VAL A 478 1.93 -24.04 -31.04
C VAL A 478 0.84 -24.74 -31.84
N TYR A 479 1.13 -25.02 -33.10
CA TYR A 479 0.24 -25.66 -34.06
C TYR A 479 0.82 -27.01 -34.49
N LYS A 480 -0.04 -28.01 -34.66
CA LYS A 480 0.29 -29.23 -35.41
C LYS A 480 0.32 -28.87 -36.90
N GLY A 481 1.22 -29.47 -37.65
CA GLY A 481 1.21 -29.39 -39.11
C GLY A 481 1.87 -30.60 -39.76
N GLU A 482 1.80 -30.66 -41.09
CA GLU A 482 2.50 -31.67 -41.90
C GLU A 482 3.55 -30.97 -42.76
N MET A 483 4.82 -31.36 -42.64
CA MET A 483 5.95 -30.79 -43.40
C MET A 483 6.92 -31.89 -43.79
N LEU A 484 7.43 -31.86 -45.03
CA LEU A 484 8.44 -32.83 -45.51
C LEU A 484 8.01 -34.30 -45.29
N GLY A 485 6.71 -34.60 -45.44
CA GLY A 485 6.14 -35.95 -45.27
C GLY A 485 6.02 -36.44 -43.81
N ARG A 486 6.10 -35.55 -42.82
CA ARG A 486 6.03 -35.87 -41.38
C ARG A 486 5.24 -34.84 -40.59
N THR A 487 4.58 -35.31 -39.54
CA THR A 487 3.91 -34.45 -38.56
C THR A 487 4.92 -33.64 -37.75
N VAL A 488 4.69 -32.33 -37.64
CA VAL A 488 5.56 -31.38 -36.94
C VAL A 488 4.77 -30.51 -35.95
N ALA A 489 5.49 -29.93 -34.98
CA ALA A 489 4.98 -28.88 -34.10
C ALA A 489 5.60 -27.53 -34.49
N VAL A 490 4.76 -26.57 -34.90
CA VAL A 490 5.15 -25.22 -35.31
C VAL A 490 4.85 -24.23 -34.17
N LYS A 491 5.90 -23.78 -33.48
CA LYS A 491 5.85 -22.79 -32.39
C LYS A 491 5.99 -21.38 -32.98
N LYS A 492 4.87 -20.67 -33.13
CA LYS A 492 4.82 -19.27 -33.59
C LYS A 492 4.96 -18.34 -32.38
N LEU A 493 6.12 -17.71 -32.23
CA LEU A 493 6.41 -16.81 -31.12
C LEU A 493 5.70 -15.46 -31.29
N ARG A 494 5.50 -14.73 -30.18
CA ARG A 494 4.84 -13.41 -30.21
C ARG A 494 5.76 -12.35 -30.80
N ALA A 495 5.54 -12.02 -32.08
CA ALA A 495 6.31 -11.04 -32.85
C ALA A 495 6.20 -9.56 -32.38
N THR A 496 5.45 -9.26 -31.31
CA THR A 496 5.20 -7.89 -30.84
C THR A 496 6.29 -7.29 -29.95
N ASN A 497 7.14 -8.13 -29.34
CA ASN A 497 8.09 -7.72 -28.30
C ASN A 497 9.52 -8.19 -28.61
N MET A 498 10.54 -7.38 -28.26
CA MET A 498 11.95 -7.77 -28.41
C MET A 498 12.29 -9.09 -27.71
N GLN A 499 11.57 -9.41 -26.64
CA GLN A 499 11.69 -10.66 -25.88
C GLN A 499 11.49 -11.91 -26.75
N GLY A 500 10.47 -11.94 -27.62
CA GLY A 500 10.20 -13.10 -28.48
C GLY A 500 11.28 -13.32 -29.53
N TRP A 501 11.95 -12.26 -29.98
CA TRP A 501 13.10 -12.36 -30.88
C TRP A 501 14.35 -12.88 -30.14
N SER A 502 14.58 -12.44 -28.89
CA SER A 502 15.67 -12.99 -28.07
C SER A 502 15.47 -14.47 -27.75
N GLU A 503 14.24 -14.88 -27.42
CA GLU A 503 13.87 -16.29 -27.20
C GLU A 503 14.09 -17.13 -28.48
N PHE A 504 13.68 -16.61 -29.64
CA PHE A 504 13.94 -17.23 -30.94
C PHE A 504 15.44 -17.43 -31.18
N GLN A 505 16.26 -16.38 -31.07
CA GLN A 505 17.70 -16.47 -31.34
C GLN A 505 18.40 -17.43 -30.38
N GLN A 506 18.05 -17.42 -29.09
CA GLN A 506 18.62 -18.30 -28.08
C GLN A 506 18.28 -19.78 -28.37
N GLU A 507 17.00 -20.07 -28.64
CA GLU A 507 16.53 -21.44 -28.87
C GLU A 507 17.05 -22.02 -30.20
N VAL A 508 17.17 -21.20 -31.25
CA VAL A 508 17.84 -21.61 -32.50
C VAL A 508 19.32 -21.90 -32.27
N HIS A 509 20.06 -21.00 -31.62
CA HIS A 509 21.49 -21.16 -31.39
C HIS A 509 21.81 -22.44 -30.60
N VAL A 510 20.98 -22.78 -29.62
CA VAL A 510 21.16 -23.95 -28.75
C VAL A 510 20.70 -25.25 -29.43
N LEU A 511 19.51 -25.29 -30.05
CA LEU A 511 18.96 -26.53 -30.62
C LEU A 511 19.44 -26.85 -32.06
N SER A 512 20.07 -25.91 -32.76
CA SER A 512 20.76 -26.23 -34.02
C SER A 512 22.02 -27.08 -33.80
N ASN A 513 22.72 -26.88 -32.68
CA ASN A 513 24.03 -27.49 -32.40
C ASN A 513 23.96 -28.72 -31.46
N MET A 514 22.79 -29.07 -30.91
CA MET A 514 22.63 -30.21 -30.01
C MET A 514 21.80 -31.35 -30.62
N ARG A 515 22.19 -32.59 -30.31
CA ARG A 515 21.39 -33.80 -30.54
C ARG A 515 21.56 -34.74 -29.34
N HIS A 516 20.47 -35.09 -28.67
CA HIS A 516 20.44 -36.01 -27.53
C HIS A 516 19.05 -36.68 -27.47
N PRO A 517 18.92 -37.99 -27.16
CA PRO A 517 17.64 -38.71 -27.24
C PRO A 517 16.50 -38.08 -26.44
N HIS A 518 16.81 -37.45 -25.31
CA HIS A 518 15.84 -36.83 -24.40
C HIS A 518 15.78 -35.30 -24.49
N LEU A 519 16.21 -34.71 -25.62
CA LEU A 519 16.00 -33.29 -25.92
C LEU A 519 15.18 -33.16 -27.20
N VAL A 520 14.31 -32.15 -27.29
CA VAL A 520 13.48 -31.92 -28.48
C VAL A 520 14.35 -31.58 -29.70
N THR A 521 14.08 -32.22 -30.84
CA THR A 521 14.80 -31.98 -32.08
C THR A 521 14.20 -30.78 -32.81
N LEU A 522 14.97 -29.69 -32.95
CA LEU A 522 14.64 -28.60 -33.85
C LEU A 522 14.92 -29.05 -35.30
N ILE A 523 13.85 -29.17 -36.09
CA ILE A 523 13.86 -29.57 -37.50
C ILE A 523 14.24 -28.38 -38.40
N GLY A 524 13.74 -27.19 -38.07
CA GLY A 524 13.99 -25.99 -38.86
C GLY A 524 13.33 -24.74 -38.29
N VAL A 525 13.46 -23.65 -39.03
CA VAL A 525 13.10 -22.29 -38.59
C VAL A 525 12.43 -21.50 -39.71
N CYS A 526 11.57 -20.56 -39.36
CA CYS A 526 11.11 -19.50 -40.25
C CYS A 526 11.39 -18.14 -39.59
N PRO A 527 12.52 -17.48 -39.93
CA PRO A 527 12.89 -16.19 -39.35
C PRO A 527 11.91 -15.07 -39.71
N GLU A 528 11.27 -15.15 -40.89
CA GLU A 528 10.23 -14.23 -41.37
C GLU A 528 9.05 -14.13 -40.39
N ALA A 529 8.68 -15.27 -39.79
CA ALA A 529 7.51 -15.40 -38.91
C ALA A 529 7.87 -15.70 -37.44
N CYS A 530 9.15 -15.50 -37.05
CA CYS A 530 9.67 -15.81 -35.70
C CYS A 530 9.24 -17.21 -35.20
N SER A 531 9.29 -18.21 -36.08
CA SER A 531 8.66 -19.52 -35.84
C SER A 531 9.66 -20.67 -35.86
N LEU A 532 9.51 -21.60 -34.92
CA LEU A 532 10.37 -22.78 -34.74
C LEU A 532 9.59 -24.05 -35.09
N VAL A 533 10.22 -24.99 -35.80
CA VAL A 533 9.60 -26.25 -36.25
C VAL A 533 10.30 -27.43 -35.58
N TYR A 534 9.54 -28.22 -34.81
CA TYR A 534 10.04 -29.38 -34.05
C TYR A 534 9.35 -30.67 -34.51
N GLU A 535 9.91 -31.81 -34.09
CA GLU A 535 9.18 -33.08 -34.05
C GLU A 535 7.87 -32.97 -33.25
N TYR A 536 6.83 -33.70 -33.65
CA TYR A 536 5.53 -33.71 -32.98
C TYR A 536 5.43 -34.82 -31.92
N PHE A 537 4.93 -34.46 -30.74
CA PHE A 537 4.75 -35.37 -29.61
C PHE A 537 3.28 -35.78 -29.45
N PRO A 538 2.86 -36.98 -29.89
CA PRO A 538 1.46 -37.39 -29.85
C PRO A 538 0.92 -37.54 -28.42
N ASN A 539 1.78 -37.97 -27.48
CA ASN A 539 1.43 -38.10 -26.07
C ASN A 539 1.48 -36.78 -25.29
N GLY A 540 1.78 -35.64 -25.93
CA GLY A 540 1.68 -34.31 -25.30
C GLY A 540 2.75 -34.04 -24.23
N SER A 541 2.38 -33.30 -23.18
CA SER A 541 3.29 -32.93 -22.08
C SER A 541 3.12 -33.85 -20.87
N LEU A 542 4.18 -34.00 -20.07
CA LEU A 542 4.15 -34.74 -18.81
C LEU A 542 3.17 -34.12 -17.79
N GLN A 543 2.92 -32.81 -17.87
CA GLN A 543 1.88 -32.14 -17.08
C GLN A 543 0.47 -32.63 -17.45
N ASP A 544 0.24 -33.02 -18.70
CA ASP A 544 -1.06 -33.53 -19.16
C ASP A 544 -1.37 -34.82 -18.38
N HIS A 545 -0.45 -35.80 -18.43
CA HIS A 545 -0.63 -37.11 -17.79
C HIS A 545 -0.65 -37.10 -16.26
N LEU A 546 -0.11 -36.05 -15.61
CA LEU A 546 -0.11 -35.92 -14.15
C LEU A 546 -1.33 -35.17 -13.58
N PHE A 547 -1.97 -34.28 -14.34
CA PHE A 547 -3.03 -33.40 -13.80
C PHE A 547 -4.26 -33.22 -14.69
N HIS A 548 -4.23 -33.63 -15.95
CA HIS A 548 -5.30 -33.40 -16.93
C HIS A 548 -5.60 -34.66 -17.71
N ASN A 549 -6.62 -35.40 -17.28
CA ASN A 549 -7.21 -36.52 -18.02
C ASN A 549 -7.79 -36.04 -19.36
N LYS A 550 -6.93 -35.86 -20.37
CA LYS A 550 -7.31 -35.89 -21.78
C LYS A 550 -8.03 -37.23 -21.99
N THR A 551 -9.26 -37.15 -22.48
CA THR A 551 -10.24 -38.24 -22.43
C THR A 551 -9.73 -39.53 -23.08
N GLY A 552 -9.38 -40.52 -22.25
CA GLY A 552 -9.06 -41.90 -22.68
C GLY A 552 -7.65 -42.40 -22.39
N SER A 553 -6.67 -41.54 -22.06
CA SER A 553 -5.30 -42.01 -21.77
C SER A 553 -5.20 -42.64 -20.37
N PRO A 554 -4.53 -43.81 -20.20
CA PRO A 554 -4.27 -44.38 -18.88
C PRO A 554 -3.19 -43.58 -18.14
N PRO A 555 -3.22 -43.54 -16.79
CA PRO A 555 -2.16 -42.91 -15.99
C PRO A 555 -0.77 -43.55 -16.20
N LEU A 556 0.29 -42.76 -16.02
CA LEU A 556 1.66 -43.26 -16.10
C LEU A 556 1.98 -44.16 -14.91
N THR A 557 2.39 -45.40 -15.17
CA THR A 557 2.84 -46.36 -14.16
C THR A 557 4.10 -45.89 -13.44
N TRP A 558 4.33 -46.34 -12.20
CA TRP A 558 5.50 -45.98 -11.40
C TRP A 558 6.82 -46.21 -12.15
N LYS A 559 6.95 -47.35 -12.87
CA LYS A 559 8.14 -47.70 -13.67
C LYS A 559 8.38 -46.69 -14.79
N THR A 560 7.32 -46.23 -15.44
CA THR A 560 7.38 -45.17 -16.47
C THR A 560 7.79 -43.83 -15.86
N ARG A 561 7.24 -43.48 -14.68
CA ARG A 561 7.58 -42.23 -13.96
C ARG A 561 9.03 -42.21 -13.47
N ALA A 562 9.52 -43.32 -12.94
CA ALA A 562 10.90 -43.49 -12.53
C ALA A 562 11.86 -43.44 -13.73
N ARG A 563 11.49 -44.07 -14.86
CA ARG A 563 12.23 -43.93 -16.13
C ARG A 563 12.32 -42.48 -16.57
N ILE A 564 11.19 -41.76 -16.60
CA ILE A 564 11.14 -40.32 -16.97
C ILE A 564 12.06 -39.47 -16.07
N ALA A 565 12.17 -39.77 -14.77
CA ALA A 565 13.12 -39.09 -13.88
C ALA A 565 14.60 -39.34 -14.27
N SER A 566 14.95 -40.58 -14.62
CA SER A 566 16.27 -40.96 -15.13
C SER A 566 16.58 -40.33 -16.50
N GLU A 567 15.64 -40.37 -17.43
CA GLU A 567 15.77 -39.76 -18.76
C GLU A 567 15.99 -38.24 -18.67
N THR A 568 15.26 -37.59 -17.76
CA THR A 568 15.40 -36.16 -17.46
C THR A 568 16.75 -35.84 -16.82
N SER A 569 17.23 -36.64 -15.86
CA SER A 569 18.54 -36.41 -15.23
C SER A 569 19.69 -36.63 -16.21
N ARG A 570 19.57 -37.60 -17.12
CA ARG A 570 20.52 -37.84 -18.22
C ARG A 570 20.58 -36.67 -19.21
N ALA A 571 19.44 -36.09 -19.55
CA ALA A 571 19.36 -34.89 -20.39
C ALA A 571 19.99 -33.66 -19.73
N LEU A 572 19.70 -33.41 -18.46
CA LEU A 572 20.28 -32.30 -17.71
C LEU A 572 21.80 -32.45 -17.53
N LEU A 573 22.29 -33.67 -17.29
CA LEU A 573 23.74 -33.94 -17.22
C LEU A 573 24.44 -33.56 -18.54
N PHE A 574 23.85 -33.93 -19.69
CA PHE A 574 24.37 -33.55 -21.01
C PHE A 574 24.44 -32.02 -21.19
N LEU A 575 23.39 -31.29 -20.80
CA LEU A 575 23.38 -29.82 -20.85
C LEU A 575 24.44 -29.19 -19.92
N HIS A 576 24.55 -29.70 -18.68
CA HIS A 576 25.47 -29.17 -17.66
C HIS A 576 26.95 -29.51 -17.91
N THR A 577 27.22 -30.52 -18.75
CA THR A 577 28.57 -30.95 -19.16
C THR A 577 28.93 -30.57 -20.60
N SER A 578 28.04 -29.87 -21.30
CA SER A 578 28.30 -29.35 -22.65
C SER A 578 29.50 -28.40 -22.70
N LYS A 579 30.16 -28.36 -23.86
CA LYS A 579 31.36 -27.56 -24.17
C LYS A 579 31.19 -26.90 -25.55
N PRO A 580 31.72 -25.69 -25.79
CA PRO A 580 32.57 -24.88 -24.90
C PRO A 580 31.82 -24.18 -23.76
N GLU A 581 30.49 -24.15 -23.79
CA GLU A 581 29.66 -23.51 -22.77
C GLU A 581 28.72 -24.53 -22.11
N LYS A 582 28.62 -24.46 -20.78
CA LYS A 582 27.61 -25.20 -20.02
C LYS A 582 26.24 -24.57 -20.27
N ILE A 583 25.23 -25.39 -20.50
CA ILE A 583 23.88 -24.95 -20.85
C ILE A 583 22.97 -25.18 -19.65
N ILE A 584 22.31 -24.14 -19.16
CA ILE A 584 21.36 -24.20 -18.03
C ILE A 584 19.96 -23.95 -18.59
N HIS A 585 19.01 -24.85 -18.35
CA HIS A 585 17.69 -24.82 -18.96
C HIS A 585 16.81 -23.65 -18.45
N GLY A 586 16.79 -23.40 -17.14
CA GLY A 586 16.14 -22.23 -16.52
C GLY A 586 14.62 -22.31 -16.37
N ASP A 587 13.90 -22.95 -17.30
CA ASP A 587 12.44 -23.11 -17.23
C ASP A 587 12.01 -24.59 -17.21
N LEU A 588 12.74 -25.43 -16.47
CA LEU A 588 12.45 -26.85 -16.35
C LEU A 588 11.17 -27.07 -15.54
N LYS A 589 10.13 -27.63 -16.17
CA LYS A 589 8.82 -27.88 -15.58
C LYS A 589 8.08 -28.97 -16.35
N LEU A 590 7.07 -29.57 -15.73
CA LEU A 590 6.30 -30.69 -16.32
C LEU A 590 5.65 -30.36 -17.68
N LYS A 591 5.33 -29.09 -17.96
CA LYS A 591 4.79 -28.66 -19.28
C LYS A 591 5.85 -28.67 -20.39
N ASN A 592 7.13 -28.60 -20.03
CA ASN A 592 8.28 -28.49 -20.93
C ASN A 592 9.02 -29.84 -21.10
N ILE A 593 8.49 -30.92 -20.50
CA ILE A 593 8.88 -32.30 -20.75
C ILE A 593 7.76 -32.93 -21.59
N PHE A 594 8.08 -33.33 -22.81
CA PHE A 594 7.16 -33.96 -23.75
C PHE A 594 7.36 -35.47 -23.79
N LEU A 595 6.36 -36.21 -24.27
CA LEU A 595 6.39 -37.67 -24.37
C LEU A 595 6.24 -38.11 -25.83
N ASP A 596 7.17 -38.94 -26.30
CA ASP A 596 7.08 -39.59 -27.61
C ASP A 596 6.02 -40.72 -27.62
N SER A 597 5.84 -41.41 -28.75
CA SER A 597 4.88 -42.52 -28.89
C SER A 597 5.11 -43.67 -27.90
N ASN A 598 6.33 -43.82 -27.39
CA ASN A 598 6.78 -44.92 -26.54
C ASN A 598 6.88 -44.48 -25.06
N PHE A 599 6.40 -43.27 -24.74
CA PHE A 599 6.48 -42.60 -23.44
C PHE A 599 7.92 -42.34 -22.96
N ASN A 600 8.88 -42.16 -23.87
CA ASN A 600 10.19 -41.61 -23.52
C ASN A 600 10.08 -40.08 -23.40
N CYS A 601 10.79 -39.49 -22.45
CA CYS A 601 10.77 -38.05 -22.21
C CYS A 601 11.69 -37.29 -23.18
N LYS A 602 11.27 -36.09 -23.59
CA LYS A 602 12.12 -35.07 -24.25
C LYS A 602 11.91 -33.69 -23.64
N ILE A 603 12.99 -33.05 -23.18
CA ILE A 603 12.98 -31.67 -22.64
C ILE A 603 13.03 -30.66 -23.79
N GLY A 604 12.22 -29.60 -23.73
CA GLY A 604 12.18 -28.51 -24.71
C GLY A 604 11.76 -27.15 -24.13
N ASP A 605 11.56 -26.16 -25.02
CA ASP A 605 11.30 -24.74 -24.70
C ASP A 605 12.53 -24.04 -24.08
N PHE A 606 13.61 -24.00 -24.86
CA PHE A 606 14.93 -23.45 -24.49
C PHE A 606 15.03 -21.92 -24.58
N GLY A 607 13.93 -21.20 -24.84
CA GLY A 607 13.94 -19.76 -25.11
C GLY A 607 14.58 -18.86 -24.04
N ILE A 608 14.67 -19.33 -22.78
CA ILE A 608 15.33 -18.59 -21.69
C ILE A 608 16.56 -19.29 -21.09
N CYS A 609 17.12 -20.31 -21.77
CA CYS A 609 18.30 -21.01 -21.28
C CYS A 609 19.54 -20.10 -21.21
N ARG A 610 20.45 -20.34 -20.25
CA ARG A 610 21.69 -19.57 -20.06
C ARG A 610 22.90 -20.38 -20.50
N LEU A 611 23.77 -19.75 -21.29
CA LEU A 611 25.11 -20.25 -21.63
C LEU A 611 26.14 -19.72 -20.61
N MET A 612 27.05 -20.59 -20.19
CA MET A 612 28.16 -20.23 -19.29
C MET A 612 29.50 -20.79 -19.80
N PRO A 613 30.44 -19.91 -20.22
CA PRO A 613 31.81 -20.31 -20.57
C PRO A 613 32.53 -21.03 -19.42
N GLU A 614 33.32 -22.04 -19.77
CA GLU A 614 34.02 -22.88 -18.79
C GLU A 614 35.06 -22.13 -17.94
N GLU A 615 35.62 -21.04 -18.45
CA GLU A 615 36.64 -20.21 -17.78
C GLU A 615 36.08 -19.28 -16.67
N CYS A 616 34.76 -19.25 -16.46
CA CYS A 616 34.08 -18.22 -15.67
C CYS A 616 33.66 -18.65 -14.25
N VAL A 617 34.33 -19.65 -13.65
CA VAL A 617 33.91 -20.25 -12.37
C VAL A 617 34.24 -19.41 -11.12
N ASP A 618 35.34 -18.66 -11.12
CA ASP A 618 35.90 -18.02 -9.91
C ASP A 618 35.84 -16.48 -9.89
N LEU A 619 35.17 -15.84 -10.86
CA LEU A 619 35.00 -14.39 -10.91
C LEU A 619 33.52 -14.00 -10.71
N PRO A 620 33.21 -12.96 -9.92
CA PRO A 620 31.86 -12.45 -9.79
C PRO A 620 31.45 -11.74 -11.09
N ILE A 621 30.89 -12.51 -12.02
CA ILE A 621 30.54 -12.08 -13.38
C ILE A 621 29.65 -10.84 -13.32
N PHE A 622 29.84 -9.94 -14.28
CA PHE A 622 29.06 -8.72 -14.46
C PHE A 622 27.56 -9.01 -14.31
N ARG A 623 26.93 -8.39 -13.29
CA ARG A 623 25.48 -8.44 -13.07
C ARG A 623 24.74 -7.73 -14.20
N ARG A 624 24.53 -8.43 -15.32
CA ARG A 624 23.38 -8.16 -16.18
C ARG A 624 22.14 -8.47 -15.33
N ASN A 625 21.24 -7.51 -15.21
CA ASN A 625 19.96 -7.72 -14.53
C ASN A 625 19.11 -8.65 -15.39
N THR A 626 19.25 -9.96 -15.19
CA THR A 626 18.33 -10.95 -15.76
C THR A 626 16.96 -10.69 -15.16
N GLU A 627 16.03 -10.20 -15.98
CA GLU A 627 14.61 -10.18 -15.58
C GLU A 627 14.20 -11.61 -15.19
N LEU A 628 13.60 -11.77 -14.01
CA LEU A 628 13.35 -13.10 -13.45
C LEU A 628 12.28 -13.82 -14.30
N LYS A 629 12.73 -14.73 -15.16
CA LYS A 629 11.92 -15.47 -16.14
C LYS A 629 11.94 -16.95 -15.80
N GLY A 630 10.79 -17.60 -15.99
CA GLY A 630 10.54 -18.99 -15.62
C GLY A 630 9.28 -19.14 -14.76
N SER A 631 8.87 -20.38 -14.50
CA SER A 631 7.67 -20.64 -13.68
C SER A 631 7.97 -20.53 -12.18
N PHE A 632 7.45 -19.49 -11.52
CA PHE A 632 7.61 -19.17 -10.08
C PHE A 632 7.48 -20.36 -9.10
N ARG A 633 6.73 -21.41 -9.48
CA ARG A 633 6.52 -22.62 -8.66
C ARG A 633 7.58 -23.72 -8.83
N TYR A 634 8.52 -23.56 -9.76
CA TYR A 634 9.68 -24.42 -10.00
C TYR A 634 11.01 -23.65 -9.88
N THR A 635 10.94 -22.33 -9.71
CA THR A 635 12.11 -21.44 -9.61
C THR A 635 12.91 -21.71 -8.34
N ASP A 636 14.22 -21.83 -8.49
CA ASP A 636 15.19 -21.94 -7.39
C ASP A 636 15.14 -20.69 -6.49
N PRO A 637 14.84 -20.83 -5.17
CA PRO A 637 14.77 -19.72 -4.22
C PRO A 637 16.06 -18.90 -4.09
N GLU A 638 17.22 -19.52 -4.33
CA GLU A 638 18.51 -18.82 -4.35
C GLU A 638 18.63 -17.97 -5.62
N SER A 639 18.34 -18.54 -6.81
CA SER A 639 18.31 -17.79 -8.07
C SER A 639 17.30 -16.63 -8.06
N GLN A 640 16.15 -16.82 -7.39
CA GLN A 640 15.13 -15.78 -7.18
C GLN A 640 15.64 -14.63 -6.30
N ARG A 641 16.51 -14.93 -5.33
CA ARG A 641 17.10 -13.96 -4.39
C ARG A 641 18.32 -13.24 -4.99
N THR A 642 19.08 -13.90 -5.86
CA THR A 642 20.34 -13.38 -6.42
C THR A 642 20.19 -12.77 -7.83
N GLY A 643 19.19 -13.20 -8.60
CA GLY A 643 19.10 -12.96 -10.04
C GLY A 643 20.04 -13.83 -10.89
N GLU A 644 20.68 -14.83 -10.27
CA GLU A 644 21.70 -15.68 -10.89
C GLU A 644 21.19 -17.11 -11.09
N LEU A 645 21.03 -17.51 -12.35
CA LEU A 645 20.71 -18.87 -12.75
C LEU A 645 21.99 -19.72 -12.86
N THR A 646 22.00 -20.90 -12.24
CA THR A 646 23.16 -21.82 -12.20
C THR A 646 22.73 -23.27 -12.51
N PRO A 647 23.64 -24.22 -12.76
CA PRO A 647 23.26 -25.64 -12.89
C PRO A 647 22.49 -26.19 -11.68
N LYS A 648 22.79 -25.67 -10.47
CA LYS A 648 22.06 -26.00 -9.22
C LYS A 648 20.61 -25.52 -9.21
N SER A 649 20.25 -24.59 -10.10
CA SER A 649 18.88 -24.09 -10.26
C SER A 649 18.02 -25.07 -11.06
N ASP A 650 18.56 -25.66 -12.14
CA ASP A 650 17.89 -26.78 -12.84
C ASP A 650 17.75 -28.01 -11.92
N VAL A 651 18.76 -28.30 -11.09
CA VAL A 651 18.70 -29.39 -10.09
C VAL A 651 17.56 -29.18 -9.11
N TYR A 652 17.29 -27.94 -8.68
CA TYR A 652 16.14 -27.63 -7.84
C TYR A 652 14.82 -27.96 -8.55
N SER A 653 14.63 -27.44 -9.78
CA SER A 653 13.43 -27.70 -10.59
C SER A 653 13.24 -29.19 -10.89
N PHE A 654 14.32 -29.94 -11.12
CA PHE A 654 14.32 -31.40 -11.25
C PHE A 654 13.87 -32.09 -9.95
N GLY A 655 14.36 -31.64 -8.80
CA GLY A 655 13.92 -32.12 -7.49
C GLY A 655 12.41 -31.98 -7.29
N ILE A 656 11.84 -30.83 -7.64
CA ILE A 656 10.38 -30.62 -7.63
C ILE A 656 9.68 -31.63 -8.55
N ILE A 657 10.15 -31.82 -9.79
CA ILE A 657 9.58 -32.77 -10.75
C ILE A 657 9.58 -34.22 -10.24
N VAL A 658 10.68 -34.67 -9.60
CA VAL A 658 10.75 -36.01 -8.99
C VAL A 658 9.72 -36.18 -7.87
N LEU A 659 9.56 -35.17 -7.00
CA LEU A 659 8.54 -35.21 -5.94
C LEU A 659 7.12 -35.22 -6.51
N GLN A 660 6.87 -34.55 -7.64
CA GLN A 660 5.56 -34.55 -8.30
C GLN A 660 5.26 -35.88 -9.01
N LEU A 661 6.27 -36.52 -9.62
CA LEU A 661 6.16 -37.85 -10.23
C LEU A 661 5.74 -38.90 -9.20
N LEU A 662 6.32 -38.86 -7.99
CA LEU A 662 5.95 -39.77 -6.89
C LEU A 662 4.52 -39.56 -6.37
N THR A 663 4.09 -38.31 -6.23
CA THR A 663 2.92 -37.96 -5.41
C THR A 663 1.67 -37.58 -6.19
N GLY A 664 1.77 -37.28 -7.49
CA GLY A 664 0.65 -36.82 -8.31
C GLY A 664 0.12 -35.44 -7.90
N ARG A 665 0.92 -34.63 -7.20
CA ARG A 665 0.48 -33.37 -6.56
C ARG A 665 1.09 -32.13 -7.21
N PRO A 666 0.43 -30.96 -7.14
CA PRO A 666 1.04 -29.68 -7.48
C PRO A 666 2.23 -29.36 -6.55
N PRO A 667 3.18 -28.50 -6.96
CA PRO A 667 4.44 -28.30 -6.23
C PRO A 667 4.30 -27.46 -4.95
N ILE A 668 3.13 -26.87 -4.68
CA ILE A 668 2.91 -26.00 -3.52
C ILE A 668 2.77 -26.84 -2.24
N GLY A 669 3.57 -26.53 -1.21
CA GLY A 669 3.64 -27.32 0.04
C GLY A 669 4.38 -28.66 -0.06
N LEU A 670 4.54 -29.19 -1.29
CA LEU A 670 4.98 -30.55 -1.58
C LEU A 670 6.29 -30.99 -0.89
N ILE A 671 7.34 -30.15 -0.92
CA ILE A 671 8.63 -30.45 -0.27
C ILE A 671 8.42 -30.74 1.23
N GLY A 672 7.65 -29.88 1.91
CA GLY A 672 7.36 -30.03 3.32
C GLY A 672 6.54 -31.27 3.62
N ASP A 673 5.59 -31.63 2.76
CA ASP A 673 4.73 -32.82 2.91
C ASP A 673 5.54 -34.11 2.74
N VAL A 674 6.37 -34.20 1.70
CA VAL A 674 7.26 -35.36 1.49
C VAL A 674 8.28 -35.48 2.62
N LYS A 675 8.87 -34.37 3.08
CA LYS A 675 9.83 -34.38 4.19
C LYS A 675 9.19 -34.91 5.49
N ARG A 676 7.97 -34.47 5.82
CA ARG A 676 7.20 -34.99 6.98
C ARG A 676 6.76 -36.44 6.82
N ALA A 677 6.39 -36.88 5.62
CA ALA A 677 5.98 -38.26 5.37
C ALA A 677 7.17 -39.23 5.45
N THR A 678 8.31 -38.86 4.86
CA THR A 678 9.55 -39.64 4.84
C THR A 678 10.13 -39.78 6.24
N MET A 679 10.35 -38.67 6.96
CA MET A 679 10.80 -38.68 8.36
C MET A 679 9.83 -39.40 9.31
N GLY A 680 8.55 -39.46 8.95
CA GLY A 680 7.50 -40.09 9.75
C GLY A 680 7.27 -41.58 9.46
N GLY A 681 8.01 -42.20 8.52
CA GLY A 681 7.78 -43.58 8.10
C GLY A 681 6.44 -43.81 7.38
N ARG A 682 5.86 -42.76 6.77
CA ARG A 682 4.53 -42.76 6.14
C ARG A 682 4.57 -42.33 4.67
N LEU A 683 5.68 -42.58 3.97
CA LEU A 683 5.83 -42.19 2.57
C LEU A 683 4.74 -42.79 1.67
N SER A 684 4.34 -44.04 1.91
CA SER A 684 3.23 -44.72 1.23
C SER A 684 1.90 -43.95 1.27
N SER A 685 1.62 -43.18 2.33
CA SER A 685 0.36 -42.42 2.44
C SER A 685 0.33 -41.12 1.60
N ILE A 686 1.39 -40.82 0.85
CA ILE A 686 1.44 -39.66 -0.05
C ILE A 686 1.80 -39.98 -1.50
N LEU A 687 2.15 -41.23 -1.82
CA LEU A 687 2.38 -41.69 -3.19
C LEU A 687 1.08 -41.60 -4.01
N ASP A 688 1.23 -41.45 -5.32
CA ASP A 688 0.10 -41.39 -6.26
C ASP A 688 -0.50 -42.78 -6.51
N PRO A 689 -1.75 -43.08 -6.09
CA PRO A 689 -2.37 -44.38 -6.33
C PRO A 689 -2.57 -44.69 -7.83
N SER A 690 -2.62 -43.66 -8.69
CA SER A 690 -2.76 -43.85 -10.13
C SER A 690 -1.48 -44.37 -10.80
N ALA A 691 -0.34 -44.34 -10.11
CA ALA A 691 0.91 -44.94 -10.60
C ALA A 691 0.95 -46.48 -10.45
N GLY A 692 -0.01 -47.07 -9.74
CA GLY A 692 0.06 -48.45 -9.26
C GLY A 692 1.01 -48.61 -8.08
N ASP A 693 1.25 -49.86 -7.68
CA ASP A 693 2.05 -50.18 -6.49
C ASP A 693 3.53 -49.87 -6.69
N TRP A 694 4.00 -48.80 -6.04
CA TRP A 694 5.41 -48.44 -5.99
C TRP A 694 6.18 -49.41 -5.08
N PRO A 695 7.30 -50.01 -5.54
CA PRO A 695 8.24 -50.68 -4.66
C PRO A 695 8.81 -49.67 -3.65
N MET A 696 8.65 -49.97 -2.35
CA MET A 696 8.97 -49.03 -1.27
C MET A 696 10.43 -48.53 -1.28
N PRO A 697 11.45 -49.36 -1.60
CA PRO A 697 12.83 -48.86 -1.75
C PRO A 697 12.97 -47.81 -2.85
N MET A 698 12.32 -48.00 -4.00
CA MET A 698 12.44 -47.11 -5.16
C MET A 698 11.70 -45.78 -4.93
N ALA A 699 10.51 -45.84 -4.33
CA ALA A 699 9.80 -44.64 -3.89
C ALA A 699 10.59 -43.85 -2.82
N THR A 700 11.27 -44.53 -1.90
CA THR A 700 12.12 -43.90 -0.88
C THR A 700 13.33 -43.23 -1.50
N GLY A 701 14.08 -43.95 -2.37
CA GLY A 701 15.24 -43.40 -3.07
C GLY A 701 14.90 -42.18 -3.92
N LEU A 702 13.78 -42.20 -4.65
CA LEU A 702 13.30 -41.03 -5.40
C LEU A 702 12.84 -39.89 -4.48
N ALA A 703 12.24 -40.18 -3.32
CA ALA A 703 11.82 -39.14 -2.37
C ALA A 703 13.04 -38.45 -1.75
N GLU A 704 14.04 -39.21 -1.32
CA GLU A 704 15.31 -38.68 -0.81
C GLU A 704 16.12 -37.94 -1.88
N LEU A 705 16.12 -38.43 -3.12
CA LEU A 705 16.70 -37.72 -4.27
C LEU A 705 15.99 -36.37 -4.51
N GLY A 706 14.67 -36.36 -4.58
CA GLY A 706 13.87 -35.16 -4.79
C GLY A 706 14.01 -34.14 -3.66
N LEU A 707 14.07 -34.60 -2.41
CA LEU A 707 14.34 -33.75 -1.24
C LEU A 707 15.77 -33.17 -1.28
N ARG A 708 16.81 -34.00 -1.50
CA ARG A 708 18.21 -33.54 -1.66
C ARG A 708 18.33 -32.49 -2.77
N CYS A 709 17.66 -32.71 -3.91
CA CYS A 709 17.67 -31.78 -5.04
C CYS A 709 16.92 -30.47 -4.76
N SER A 710 15.85 -30.50 -3.96
CA SER A 710 14.99 -29.35 -3.66
C SER A 710 15.35 -28.59 -2.37
N GLU A 711 16.55 -28.78 -1.81
CA GLU A 711 17.02 -28.01 -0.65
C GLU A 711 17.17 -26.50 -0.94
N MET A 712 17.00 -25.69 0.11
CA MET A 712 16.82 -24.24 -0.04
C MET A 712 18.09 -23.49 -0.47
N ASN A 713 19.28 -23.93 -0.05
CA ASN A 713 20.56 -23.34 -0.49
C ASN A 713 21.16 -24.18 -1.63
N ALA A 714 21.68 -23.55 -2.69
CA ALA A 714 22.26 -24.25 -3.84
C ALA A 714 23.50 -25.11 -3.50
N ARG A 715 24.21 -24.78 -2.41
CA ARG A 715 25.35 -25.56 -1.90
C ARG A 715 24.97 -26.90 -1.26
N ASP A 716 23.76 -27.02 -0.72
CA ASP A 716 23.32 -28.23 0.00
C ASP A 716 22.72 -29.27 -0.96
N ARG A 717 22.38 -28.84 -2.18
CA ARG A 717 21.91 -29.70 -3.29
C ARG A 717 23.07 -30.52 -3.86
N PRO A 718 22.84 -31.77 -4.32
CA PRO A 718 23.84 -32.55 -5.03
C PRO A 718 24.32 -31.83 -6.30
N GLU A 719 25.49 -32.19 -6.80
CA GLU A 719 25.87 -31.88 -8.19
C GLU A 719 25.42 -33.02 -9.09
N LEU A 720 24.87 -32.69 -10.25
CA LEU A 720 24.38 -33.67 -11.20
C LEU A 720 25.59 -34.34 -11.89
N THR A 721 25.99 -35.48 -11.35
CA THR A 721 27.15 -36.25 -11.81
C THR A 721 26.73 -37.53 -12.55
N PRO A 722 27.63 -38.14 -13.35
CA PRO A 722 27.39 -39.47 -13.93
C PRO A 722 27.11 -40.57 -12.89
N SER A 723 27.55 -40.39 -11.63
CA SER A 723 27.21 -41.34 -10.57
C SER A 723 25.78 -41.15 -10.06
N MET A 724 25.34 -39.90 -9.88
CA MET A 724 23.96 -39.57 -9.53
C MET A 724 22.97 -39.98 -10.63
N VAL A 725 23.31 -39.82 -11.92
CA VAL A 725 22.42 -40.30 -13.00
C VAL A 725 22.25 -41.81 -12.96
N ARG A 726 23.32 -42.58 -12.70
CA ARG A 726 23.25 -44.04 -12.51
C ARG A 726 22.45 -44.46 -11.27
N GLU A 727 22.50 -43.67 -10.19
CA GLU A 727 21.61 -43.83 -9.02
C GLU A 727 20.14 -43.69 -9.45
N VAL A 728 19.77 -42.70 -10.28
CA VAL A 728 18.38 -42.58 -10.79
C VAL A 728 18.02 -43.68 -11.80
N GLU A 729 18.97 -44.14 -12.63
CA GLU A 729 18.76 -45.27 -13.56
C GLU A 729 18.40 -46.55 -12.80
N GLN A 730 19.09 -46.84 -11.70
CA GLN A 730 18.81 -48.01 -10.86
C GLN A 730 17.43 -47.96 -10.19
N LEU A 731 16.85 -46.78 -9.96
CA LEU A 731 15.51 -46.62 -9.36
C LEU A 731 14.34 -46.94 -10.32
N HIS A 732 14.60 -47.20 -11.61
CA HIS A 732 13.58 -47.75 -12.54
C HIS A 732 13.94 -49.13 -13.11
N VAL A 733 15.21 -49.53 -13.04
CA VAL A 733 15.64 -50.91 -13.28
C VAL A 733 15.32 -51.75 -12.04
N ALA A 734 14.05 -52.06 -11.87
CA ALA A 734 13.71 -53.34 -11.25
C ALA A 734 14.28 -54.45 -12.13
N GLU A 735 15.04 -55.37 -11.54
CA GLU A 735 15.24 -56.69 -12.15
C GLU A 735 13.88 -57.41 -12.15
N GLU A 736 13.07 -57.15 -13.18
CA GLU A 736 12.24 -58.20 -13.76
C GLU A 736 13.20 -59.28 -14.25
N ARG A 737 13.67 -60.13 -13.31
CA ARG A 737 14.36 -61.37 -13.64
C ARG A 737 13.37 -62.15 -14.51
N PRO A 738 13.63 -62.31 -15.82
CA PRO A 738 12.68 -63.00 -16.68
C PRO A 738 12.50 -64.39 -16.10
N VAL A 739 11.24 -64.82 -15.91
CA VAL A 739 10.95 -66.13 -15.31
C VAL A 739 11.77 -67.17 -16.07
N PRO A 740 12.70 -67.90 -15.42
CA PRO A 740 13.53 -68.86 -16.11
C PRO A 740 12.64 -69.84 -16.87
N ALA A 741 12.89 -70.04 -18.17
CA ALA A 741 11.93 -70.73 -19.04
C ALA A 741 11.59 -72.17 -18.57
N PHE A 742 12.48 -72.79 -17.78
CA PHE A 742 12.26 -74.09 -17.15
C PHE A 742 11.32 -74.08 -15.93
N PHE A 743 10.86 -72.91 -15.45
CA PHE A 743 9.77 -72.76 -14.47
C PHE A 743 8.39 -72.62 -15.14
N MET A 744 8.35 -72.37 -16.46
CA MET A 744 7.12 -72.18 -17.21
C MET A 744 6.60 -73.52 -17.76
N CYS A 745 5.30 -73.78 -17.59
CA CYS A 745 4.64 -74.93 -18.18
C CYS A 745 4.61 -74.80 -19.72
N PRO A 746 5.11 -75.78 -20.49
CA PRO A 746 5.09 -75.70 -21.95
C PRO A 746 3.69 -75.66 -22.57
N ILE A 747 2.67 -76.18 -21.87
CA ILE A 747 1.28 -76.22 -22.36
C ILE A 747 0.56 -74.90 -22.06
N PHE A 748 0.56 -74.45 -20.80
CA PHE A 748 -0.18 -73.27 -20.36
C PHE A 748 0.59 -71.94 -20.54
N GLN A 749 1.92 -71.98 -20.66
CA GLN A 749 2.78 -70.79 -20.67
C GLN A 749 2.66 -69.93 -19.39
N GLU A 750 2.43 -70.61 -18.26
CA GLU A 750 2.33 -70.05 -16.90
C GLU A 750 3.32 -70.75 -15.94
N ILE A 751 3.56 -70.19 -14.75
CA ILE A 751 4.51 -70.77 -13.76
C ILE A 751 3.94 -72.07 -13.18
N MET A 752 4.76 -73.13 -13.11
CA MET A 752 4.33 -74.42 -12.56
C MET A 752 4.18 -74.40 -11.03
N HIS A 753 3.02 -74.83 -10.54
CA HIS A 753 2.66 -74.98 -9.13
C HIS A 753 2.68 -76.45 -8.66
N ASP A 754 2.33 -77.39 -9.54
CA ASP A 754 2.53 -78.84 -9.39
C ASP A 754 3.34 -79.38 -10.59
N PRO A 755 4.66 -79.10 -10.68
CA PRO A 755 5.48 -79.57 -11.80
C PRO A 755 5.60 -81.10 -11.81
N GLN A 756 5.11 -81.74 -12.88
CA GLN A 756 5.11 -83.18 -13.12
C GLN A 756 5.96 -83.54 -14.35
N VAL A 757 6.85 -84.53 -14.23
CA VAL A 757 7.65 -85.07 -15.34
C VAL A 757 6.85 -86.16 -16.06
N ALA A 758 6.80 -86.11 -17.40
CA ALA A 758 6.20 -87.15 -18.24
C ALA A 758 7.27 -88.07 -18.87
N ALA A 759 6.84 -89.14 -19.54
CA ALA A 759 7.71 -90.15 -20.16
C ALA A 759 8.62 -89.66 -21.31
N ASP A 760 8.47 -88.40 -21.73
CA ASP A 760 9.36 -87.70 -22.67
C ASP A 760 10.53 -86.96 -21.97
N GLY A 761 10.55 -86.94 -20.63
CA GLY A 761 11.54 -86.24 -19.82
C GLY A 761 11.27 -84.75 -19.63
N PHE A 762 10.21 -84.20 -20.23
CA PHE A 762 9.81 -82.80 -20.00
C PHE A 762 8.96 -82.67 -18.74
N THR A 763 9.05 -81.49 -18.10
CA THR A 763 8.22 -81.15 -16.94
C THR A 763 7.11 -80.20 -17.37
N TYR A 764 5.90 -80.44 -16.86
CA TYR A 764 4.67 -79.73 -17.18
C TYR A 764 3.92 -79.36 -15.89
N GLU A 765 3.00 -78.40 -15.95
CA GLU A 765 2.02 -78.23 -14.87
C GLU A 765 1.13 -79.48 -14.79
N GLY A 766 0.94 -80.01 -13.59
CA GLY A 766 0.29 -81.29 -13.35
C GLY A 766 -1.15 -81.34 -13.85
N GLU A 767 -1.91 -80.26 -13.70
CA GLU A 767 -3.25 -80.15 -14.30
C GLU A 767 -3.19 -80.17 -15.83
N ALA A 768 -2.25 -79.45 -16.45
CA ALA A 768 -2.10 -79.36 -17.90
C ALA A 768 -1.78 -80.71 -18.55
N ILE A 769 -0.85 -81.48 -17.97
CA ILE A 769 -0.46 -82.78 -18.51
C ILE A 769 -1.50 -83.87 -18.20
N ARG A 770 -2.14 -83.85 -17.02
CA ARG A 770 -3.28 -84.76 -16.73
C ARG A 770 -4.42 -84.52 -17.72
N GLY A 771 -4.84 -83.26 -17.91
CA GLY A 771 -5.85 -82.90 -18.90
C GLY A 771 -5.47 -83.27 -20.35
N TRP A 772 -4.21 -83.18 -20.73
CA TRP A 772 -3.74 -83.63 -22.05
C TRP A 772 -3.91 -85.15 -22.24
N LEU A 773 -3.49 -85.95 -21.25
CA LEU A 773 -3.58 -87.41 -21.28
C LEU A 773 -5.05 -87.91 -21.19
N GLU A 774 -5.85 -87.30 -20.32
CA GLU A 774 -7.28 -87.61 -20.14
C GLU A 774 -8.12 -87.33 -21.40
N ASN A 775 -7.68 -86.38 -22.25
CA ASN A 775 -8.24 -86.17 -23.59
C ASN A 775 -7.79 -87.23 -24.64
N GLY A 776 -7.27 -88.39 -24.19
CA GLY A 776 -6.93 -89.53 -25.04
C GLY A 776 -5.64 -89.38 -25.86
N ARG A 777 -4.73 -88.48 -25.46
CA ARG A 777 -3.50 -88.18 -26.22
C ARG A 777 -2.30 -88.92 -25.65
N GLU A 778 -1.87 -89.98 -26.33
CA GLU A 778 -0.66 -90.74 -25.98
C GLU A 778 0.66 -90.09 -26.48
N THR A 779 0.64 -88.84 -26.99
CA THR A 779 1.83 -88.15 -27.52
C THR A 779 2.34 -87.04 -26.61
N SER A 780 3.65 -86.84 -26.63
CA SER A 780 4.36 -85.74 -25.97
C SER A 780 3.83 -84.37 -26.43
N PRO A 781 3.37 -83.49 -25.52
CA PRO A 781 3.00 -82.12 -25.88
C PRO A 781 4.14 -81.31 -26.53
N MET A 782 5.39 -81.59 -26.18
CA MET A 782 6.59 -80.89 -26.68
C MET A 782 7.14 -81.41 -28.01
N THR A 783 7.06 -82.73 -28.25
CA THR A 783 7.70 -83.36 -29.43
C THR A 783 6.72 -84.03 -30.39
N ASN A 784 5.45 -84.19 -29.99
CA ASN A 784 4.41 -84.96 -30.66
C ASN A 784 4.76 -86.43 -30.98
N LEU A 785 5.83 -86.96 -30.36
CA LEU A 785 6.18 -88.39 -30.40
C LEU A 785 5.33 -89.17 -29.38
N LYS A 786 5.08 -90.46 -29.63
CA LYS A 786 4.34 -91.31 -28.67
C LYS A 786 5.15 -91.49 -27.38
N LEU A 787 4.49 -91.35 -26.24
CA LEU A 787 5.04 -91.57 -24.91
C LEU A 787 5.22 -93.06 -24.61
N ASN A 788 6.31 -93.41 -23.90
CA ASN A 788 6.63 -94.81 -23.56
C ASN A 788 5.73 -95.38 -22.45
N HIS A 789 5.26 -94.52 -21.55
CA HIS A 789 4.27 -94.79 -20.51
C HIS A 789 3.47 -93.51 -20.23
N LEU A 790 2.37 -93.62 -19.49
CA LEU A 790 1.52 -92.47 -19.14
C LEU A 790 1.71 -92.00 -17.69
N ASP A 791 2.52 -92.71 -16.90
CA ASP A 791 2.82 -92.36 -15.51
C ASP A 791 3.54 -91.01 -15.40
N LEU A 792 3.14 -90.21 -14.41
CA LEU A 792 3.67 -88.88 -14.13
C LEU A 792 4.46 -88.89 -12.81
N ILE A 793 5.61 -88.23 -12.78
CA ILE A 793 6.52 -88.21 -11.62
C ILE A 793 6.65 -86.78 -11.07
N PRO A 794 6.29 -86.51 -9.80
CA PRO A 794 6.39 -85.16 -9.23
C PRO A 794 7.82 -84.62 -9.18
N ASN A 795 8.06 -83.48 -9.84
CA ASN A 795 9.36 -82.81 -9.87
C ASN A 795 9.54 -81.92 -8.63
N HIS A 796 9.67 -82.55 -7.45
CA HIS A 796 9.84 -81.85 -6.18
C HIS A 796 11.02 -80.87 -6.18
N ALA A 797 12.13 -81.20 -6.85
CA ALA A 797 13.31 -80.33 -6.94
C ALA A 797 12.99 -79.02 -7.68
N LEU A 798 12.31 -79.10 -8.83
CA LEU A 798 11.86 -77.91 -9.57
C LEU A 798 10.82 -77.12 -8.75
N ARG A 799 9.91 -77.81 -8.05
CA ARG A 799 8.91 -77.17 -7.19
C ARG A 799 9.54 -76.35 -6.06
N PHE A 800 10.60 -76.87 -5.43
CA PHE A 800 11.36 -76.13 -4.43
C PHE A 800 12.13 -74.94 -5.04
N ALA A 801 12.73 -75.10 -6.23
CA ALA A 801 13.42 -74.02 -6.92
C ALA A 801 12.48 -72.87 -7.34
N ILE A 802 11.27 -73.19 -7.82
CA ILE A 802 10.21 -72.21 -8.11
C ILE A 802 9.78 -71.51 -6.81
N HIS A 803 9.57 -72.26 -5.72
CA HIS A 803 9.13 -71.69 -4.46
C HIS A 803 10.17 -70.75 -3.83
N ASP A 804 11.46 -71.12 -3.83
CA ASP A 804 12.56 -70.26 -3.37
C ASP A 804 12.66 -68.96 -4.21
N TRP A 805 12.57 -69.08 -5.54
CA TRP A 805 12.57 -67.93 -6.44
C TRP A 805 11.38 -66.98 -6.21
N LEU A 806 10.18 -67.53 -5.98
CA LEU A 806 8.99 -66.73 -5.61
C LEU A 806 9.12 -66.09 -4.22
N CYS A 807 9.72 -66.80 -3.25
CA CYS A 807 9.94 -66.26 -1.91
C CYS A 807 10.95 -65.10 -1.92
N GLN A 808 12.01 -65.17 -2.73
CA GLN A 808 12.95 -64.06 -2.93
C GLN A 808 12.24 -62.81 -3.50
N PHE A 809 11.25 -62.99 -4.37
CA PHE A 809 10.40 -61.92 -4.91
C PHE A 809 9.45 -61.27 -3.87
N SER A 810 9.23 -61.91 -2.71
CA SER A 810 8.31 -61.44 -1.65
C SER A 810 8.99 -60.66 -0.52
N GLN A 811 10.32 -60.49 -0.56
CA GLN A 811 11.11 -59.87 0.52
C GLN A 811 11.96 -58.66 0.05
N SER A 812 11.68 -58.13 -1.16
CA SER A 812 12.45 -57.07 -1.85
C SER A 812 11.61 -55.83 -2.16
#